data_AF-A0A372I9V7-F1
#
_entry.id   AF-A0A372I9V7-F1
#
_cell.length_a   1.000
_cell.length_b   1.000
_cell.length_c   1.000
_cell.angle_alpha   90.00
_cell.angle_beta   90.00
_cell.angle_gamma   90.00
#
_symmetry.space_group_name_H-M   'P 1'
#
loop_
_entity.id
_entity.type
_entity.pdbx_description
1 polymer ?
#
loop_
_entity_poly.entity_id
_entity_poly.type
_entity_poly.pdbx_seq_one_letter_code
_entity_poly.pdbx_strand_id
1 'polypeptide(L)'
;MGSSSQMTQTGQIQFPSQAVAMAQAYLDSGLVSQDLVRNVVGADIVYGEEFLDLYSLLSLRDKAALFPILDEPFYRKQRGDLPENESALLDFLLNGLHAGVSPHPLVDLEYMRFIRPDFELVDAHNFPDFLSRFKRNIVDPSAFFDIKHYRRTAEGAPVSPSALFDFLLRGDETGCAPHPMIDVDHYRASFPDVPQGAAAAFLHFVTVGDAERRDPGSRFDPVWYSEYYAEDGHPLDRPLAHYLRYGRFASRAPCEDEARATPSGPAVPRTSQAFRPDRSSATLLRNHSELVDRIDGRARNRVERFVERDIRPVALEDPEATLSQMRFAIDAEPQIDILIPCYLEFDKTVECLASIQQATPTMAVRVTVVDDCSPDPRYEKMASVPGLTYRRNERNMHFLRSCNAAYTRSTAPFVLLLNNDAQLEPDTLDGLWAAIRADPEIAAAVPKILYPNGRLQEAGCTIEPDGDTGMVGVGDDPDQPMYTHERDIPYGSGACLLVRRDRVGETLFDERFAPAYCEDVDLCIRLRQAGGRIRYVGAARCIHHLSASTSAMSQLRRVQLVRRNQQTLLEKWGARLKDGMAVRVLAFYLPQFHPVPENDLWWGKGFTEWTNVTRAQPSYDGHYQPHLPADLGFYDLRLVETMEDQMRMARRYGVHGFVMYYYNFQGQRVLDLPLRNLIARGDADFRFCLCWANENWTKHWDGGSQKHALMTQDYEQPTFESFADDAIAAARLPGAIRVNGLPLLLIYRPMLIPDVGEVCDYLRGRFHDAGLGGVYLAYVESMETANKGIDPADLGFDASVEFPPQGIAEPVATPPKPVKPGFLGKVYDYPGTVVNACDARRPGRVRFPGVFPSWDNTPRQPLAHTTLEGARPERFQAYVEAKLAEANQFLSGDERLLFVNAWNEWAEGAHLEPDQMFEHDWLRAIGDVLGARQYRSFD
;
A
#
# COMPACT_ATOMS: atom_id res chain seq x y z
N MET A 1 -13.25 39.10 13.89
CA MET A 1 -14.26 39.42 14.94
C MET A 1 -13.71 38.86 16.25
N GLY A 2 -13.84 39.61 17.36
CA GLY A 2 -12.91 39.59 18.50
C GLY A 2 -12.68 38.27 19.25
N SER A 3 -11.45 38.10 19.73
CA SER A 3 -10.89 37.00 20.54
C SER A 3 -11.24 37.11 22.04
N SER A 4 -12.45 37.52 22.42
CA SER A 4 -12.80 37.67 23.84
C SER A 4 -13.55 36.45 24.39
N SER A 5 -12.91 35.74 25.32
CA SER A 5 -13.57 34.83 26.26
C SER A 5 -14.62 35.60 27.08
N GLN A 6 -15.87 35.14 27.08
CA GLN A 6 -16.92 35.73 27.92
C GLN A 6 -16.99 35.01 29.27
N MET A 7 -16.92 35.77 30.37
CA MET A 7 -17.20 35.25 31.71
C MET A 7 -18.72 35.08 31.89
N THR A 8 -19.15 33.85 32.18
CA THR A 8 -20.54 33.56 32.55
C THR A 8 -20.80 33.85 34.03
N GLN A 9 -22.08 34.00 34.42
CA GLN A 9 -22.50 34.28 35.81
C GLN A 9 -22.08 33.20 36.84
N THR A 10 -21.48 32.09 36.41
CA THR A 10 -20.96 30.99 37.23
C THR A 10 -19.43 31.01 37.41
N GLY A 11 -18.71 31.97 36.82
CA GLY A 11 -17.25 32.11 36.98
C GLY A 11 -16.40 31.20 36.09
N GLN A 12 -16.99 30.47 35.14
CA GLN A 12 -16.27 29.65 34.16
C GLN A 12 -15.97 30.47 32.88
N ILE A 13 -14.73 30.40 32.42
CA ILE A 13 -14.26 30.97 31.15
C ILE A 13 -14.77 30.07 30.02
N GLN A 14 -15.62 30.60 29.14
CA GLN A 14 -16.13 29.83 28.00
C GLN A 14 -15.21 30.01 26.78
N PHE A 15 -14.59 28.91 26.33
CA PHE A 15 -13.72 28.90 25.15
C PHE A 15 -14.49 28.63 23.85
N PRO A 16 -14.03 29.13 22.69
CA PRO A 16 -14.61 28.76 21.40
C PRO A 16 -14.56 27.24 21.18
N SER A 17 -15.67 26.64 20.75
CA SER A 17 -15.79 25.19 20.53
C SER A 17 -14.71 24.63 19.61
N GLN A 18 -14.28 25.44 18.63
CA GLN A 18 -13.20 25.13 17.72
C GLN A 18 -11.85 24.96 18.44
N ALA A 19 -11.50 25.86 19.35
CA ALA A 19 -10.27 25.78 20.14
C ALA A 19 -10.29 24.57 21.08
N VAL A 20 -11.44 24.31 21.71
CA VAL A 20 -11.64 23.14 22.59
C VAL A 20 -11.43 21.83 21.81
N ALA A 21 -11.97 21.73 20.60
CA ALA A 21 -11.80 20.55 19.75
C ALA A 21 -10.34 20.34 19.32
N MET A 22 -9.63 21.41 18.96
CA MET A 22 -8.20 21.34 18.59
C MET A 22 -7.32 20.99 19.79
N ALA A 23 -7.58 21.58 20.96
CA ALA A 23 -6.91 21.23 22.21
C ALA A 23 -7.14 19.75 22.57
N GLN A 24 -8.37 19.25 22.42
CA GLN A 24 -8.67 17.83 22.62
C GLN A 24 -7.91 16.94 21.62
N ALA A 25 -7.88 17.33 20.34
CA ALA A 25 -7.12 16.60 19.33
C ALA A 25 -5.61 16.54 19.64
N TYR A 26 -5.05 17.59 20.24
CA TYR A 26 -3.67 17.59 20.71
C TYR A 26 -3.45 16.57 21.84
N LEU A 27 -4.31 16.55 22.85
CA LEU A 27 -4.25 15.57 23.94
C LEU A 27 -4.40 14.12 23.43
N ASP A 28 -5.28 13.91 22.45
CA ASP A 28 -5.55 12.61 21.84
C ASP A 28 -4.46 12.17 20.85
N SER A 29 -3.62 13.11 20.40
CA SER A 29 -2.58 12.83 19.39
C SER A 29 -1.50 11.88 19.90
N GLY A 30 -1.28 11.80 21.21
CA GLY A 30 -0.17 11.06 21.82
C GLY A 30 1.20 11.69 21.58
N LEU A 31 1.25 12.96 21.16
CA LEU A 31 2.48 13.78 21.13
C LEU A 31 2.88 14.28 22.53
N VAL A 32 1.90 14.40 23.43
CA VAL A 32 2.09 14.69 24.85
C VAL A 32 1.63 13.48 25.66
N SER A 33 2.40 13.08 26.68
CA SER A 33 2.02 11.95 27.54
C SER A 33 1.04 12.38 28.62
N GLN A 34 0.09 11.50 28.95
CA GLN A 34 -0.87 11.76 30.04
C GLN A 34 -0.16 11.91 31.40
N ASP A 35 0.97 11.22 31.59
CA ASP A 35 1.81 11.40 32.80
C ASP A 35 2.42 12.80 32.86
N LEU A 36 2.89 13.36 31.73
CA LEU A 36 3.39 14.73 31.69
C LEU A 36 2.27 15.74 31.94
N VAL A 37 1.08 15.54 31.34
CA VAL A 37 -0.10 16.38 31.61
C VAL A 37 -0.43 16.33 33.09
N ARG A 38 -0.50 15.15 33.70
CA ARG A 38 -0.76 14.97 35.12
C ARG A 38 0.29 15.63 36.02
N ASN A 39 1.57 15.50 35.69
CA ASN A 39 2.67 16.06 36.47
C ASN A 39 2.70 17.59 36.41
N VAL A 40 2.39 18.17 35.25
CA VAL A 40 2.44 19.62 35.02
C VAL A 40 1.16 20.30 35.52
N VAL A 41 0.01 19.66 35.33
CA VAL A 41 -1.32 20.26 35.58
C VAL A 41 -1.93 19.78 36.90
N GLY A 42 -1.50 18.65 37.45
CA GLY A 42 -1.95 18.13 38.75
C GLY A 42 -3.31 17.41 38.73
N ALA A 43 -3.84 17.06 37.56
CA ALA A 43 -5.15 16.43 37.38
C ALA A 43 -5.06 15.09 36.64
N ASP A 44 -5.90 14.13 37.04
CA ASP A 44 -5.87 12.73 36.54
C ASP A 44 -6.46 12.55 35.14
N ILE A 45 -7.37 13.43 34.73
CA ILE A 45 -7.98 13.47 33.40
C ILE A 45 -8.22 14.93 33.08
N VAL A 46 -7.71 15.41 31.95
CA VAL A 46 -7.90 16.78 31.47
C VAL A 46 -8.56 16.73 30.10
N TYR A 47 -9.69 17.42 29.93
CA TYR A 47 -10.38 17.58 28.65
C TYR A 47 -9.97 18.89 27.96
N GLY A 48 -10.24 19.04 26.66
CA GLY A 48 -9.78 20.18 25.86
C GLY A 48 -10.11 21.56 26.44
N GLU A 49 -11.27 21.74 27.07
CA GLU A 49 -11.66 23.01 27.71
C GLU A 49 -10.86 23.28 28.99
N GLU A 50 -10.76 22.26 29.85
CA GLU A 50 -9.98 22.30 31.09
C GLU A 50 -8.47 22.47 30.81
N PHE A 51 -7.98 21.90 29.71
CA PHE A 51 -6.61 22.06 29.24
C PHE A 51 -6.30 23.50 28.86
N LEU A 52 -7.18 24.17 28.11
CA LEU A 52 -6.98 25.56 27.71
C LEU A 52 -6.97 26.50 28.92
N ASP A 53 -7.85 26.24 29.89
CA ASP A 53 -7.94 27.03 31.11
C ASP A 53 -6.66 26.87 31.95
N LEU A 54 -6.24 25.62 32.19
CA LEU A 54 -5.06 25.32 32.98
C LEU A 54 -3.77 25.76 32.29
N TYR A 55 -3.66 25.60 30.97
CA TYR A 55 -2.50 26.08 30.21
C TYR A 55 -2.29 27.59 30.38
N SER A 56 -3.36 28.38 30.47
CA SER A 56 -3.27 29.84 30.63
C SER A 56 -2.59 30.26 31.94
N LEU A 57 -2.65 29.41 32.98
CA LEU A 57 -2.13 29.65 34.32
C LEU A 57 -0.68 29.18 34.50
N LEU A 58 -0.13 28.44 33.52
CA LEU A 58 1.20 27.84 33.60
C LEU A 58 2.33 28.86 33.37
N SER A 59 3.50 28.58 33.97
CA SER A 59 4.73 29.31 33.66
C SER A 59 5.16 29.07 32.21
N LEU A 60 5.95 29.97 31.60
CA LEU A 60 6.46 29.77 30.23
C LEU A 60 7.24 28.45 30.07
N ARG A 61 7.94 28.02 31.12
CA ARG A 61 8.67 26.75 31.13
C ARG A 61 7.70 25.56 31.05
N ASP A 62 6.65 25.57 31.86
CA ASP A 62 5.67 24.48 31.91
C ASP A 62 4.82 24.44 30.63
N LYS A 63 4.51 25.61 30.07
CA LYS A 63 3.86 25.75 28.75
C LYS A 63 4.70 25.14 27.63
N ALA A 64 6.00 25.40 27.60
CA ALA A 64 6.91 24.83 26.61
C ALA A 64 7.07 23.31 26.77
N ALA A 65 6.98 22.78 27.99
CA ALA A 65 6.96 21.34 28.21
C ALA A 65 5.64 20.69 27.75
N LEU A 66 4.51 21.36 28.00
CA LEU A 66 3.18 20.82 27.75
C LEU A 66 2.72 20.98 26.29
N PHE A 67 3.20 22.02 25.59
CA PHE A 67 2.90 22.26 24.17
C PHE A 67 4.17 22.73 23.41
N PRO A 68 5.15 21.84 23.17
CA PRO A 68 6.50 22.22 22.72
C PRO A 68 6.58 22.89 21.35
N ILE A 69 5.60 22.63 20.48
CA ILE A 69 5.57 23.22 19.13
C ILE A 69 5.18 24.71 19.12
N LEU A 70 4.85 25.30 20.28
CA LEU A 70 4.56 26.73 20.42
C LEU A 70 5.58 27.38 21.36
N ASP A 71 6.51 28.14 20.78
CA ASP A 71 7.38 29.07 21.50
C ASP A 71 6.65 30.42 21.61
N GLU A 72 6.03 30.70 22.77
CA GLU A 72 5.23 31.92 22.96
C GLU A 72 6.02 33.22 22.67
N PRO A 73 7.26 33.42 23.18
CA PRO A 73 8.07 34.60 22.83
C PRO A 73 8.31 34.77 21.33
N PHE A 74 8.69 33.69 20.63
CA PHE A 74 8.92 33.71 19.19
C PHE A 74 7.64 33.98 18.41
N TYR A 75 6.56 33.29 18.75
CA TYR A 75 5.27 33.42 18.09
C TYR A 75 4.71 34.83 18.26
N ARG A 76 4.78 35.41 19.46
CA ARG A 76 4.36 36.81 19.72
C ARG A 76 5.18 37.80 18.90
N LYS A 77 6.50 37.59 18.79
CA LYS A 77 7.38 38.42 17.96
C LYS A 77 7.01 38.32 16.48
N GLN A 78 6.63 37.13 15.98
CA GLN A 78 6.17 36.95 14.61
C GLN A 78 4.80 37.59 14.36
N ARG A 79 3.85 37.46 15.31
CA ARG A 79 2.53 38.09 15.21
C ARG A 79 2.63 39.61 15.21
N GLY A 80 3.49 40.18 16.06
CA GLY A 80 3.76 41.63 16.14
C GLY A 80 2.61 42.49 16.67
N ASP A 81 1.36 42.02 16.57
CA ASP A 81 0.13 42.71 16.97
C ASP A 81 -0.62 42.04 18.13
N LEU A 82 -0.15 40.89 18.63
CA LEU A 82 -0.81 40.15 19.70
C LEU A 82 -0.57 40.81 21.09
N PRO A 83 -1.61 41.31 21.78
CA PRO A 83 -1.44 41.97 23.08
C PRO A 83 -0.85 41.04 24.15
N GLU A 84 -0.09 41.60 25.10
CA GLU A 84 0.56 40.82 26.18
C GLU A 84 -0.44 40.03 27.04
N ASN A 85 -1.66 40.53 27.18
CA ASN A 85 -2.74 39.90 27.95
C ASN A 85 -3.55 38.86 27.17
N GLU A 86 -3.30 38.67 25.88
CA GLU A 86 -3.98 37.63 25.07
C GLU A 86 -3.20 36.31 25.07
N SER A 87 -3.94 35.19 25.03
CA SER A 87 -3.36 33.84 25.01
C SER A 87 -2.75 33.52 23.65
N ALA A 88 -1.44 33.29 23.62
CA ALA A 88 -0.73 32.88 22.40
C ALA A 88 -1.19 31.52 21.90
N LEU A 89 -1.53 30.57 22.77
CA LEU A 89 -2.06 29.27 22.36
C LEU A 89 -3.43 29.42 21.70
N LEU A 90 -4.31 30.25 22.26
CA LEU A 90 -5.64 30.46 21.69
C LEU A 90 -5.56 31.16 20.32
N ASP A 91 -4.70 32.19 20.22
CA ASP A 91 -4.46 32.87 18.94
C ASP A 91 -3.80 31.93 17.93
N PHE A 92 -2.82 31.11 18.33
CA PHE A 92 -2.19 30.11 17.46
C PHE A 92 -3.22 29.14 16.86
N LEU A 93 -4.08 28.55 17.71
CA LEU A 93 -5.08 27.58 17.28
C LEU A 93 -6.15 28.20 16.38
N LEU A 94 -6.60 29.42 16.65
CA LEU A 94 -7.74 30.00 15.93
C LEU A 94 -7.33 30.89 14.74
N ASN A 95 -6.19 31.56 14.82
CA ASN A 95 -5.79 32.59 13.86
C ASN A 95 -4.39 32.35 13.27
N GLY A 96 -3.40 32.00 14.10
CA GLY A 96 -2.00 31.90 13.73
C GLY A 96 -1.71 30.90 12.63
N LEU A 97 -2.26 29.69 12.77
CA LEU A 97 -2.15 28.63 11.77
C LEU A 97 -2.74 29.05 10.42
N HIS A 98 -3.93 29.65 10.43
CA HIS A 98 -4.58 30.14 9.22
C HIS A 98 -3.83 31.31 8.57
N ALA A 99 -3.23 32.18 9.39
CA ALA A 99 -2.40 33.30 8.92
C ALA A 99 -1.00 32.86 8.46
N GLY A 100 -0.66 31.57 8.56
CA GLY A 100 0.65 31.04 8.18
C GLY A 100 1.79 31.50 9.11
N VAL A 101 1.47 31.87 10.35
CA VAL A 101 2.44 32.35 11.34
C VAL A 101 3.11 31.17 12.00
N SER A 102 4.44 31.12 11.93
CA SER A 102 5.22 29.98 12.43
C SER A 102 5.25 29.97 13.96
N PRO A 103 4.87 28.86 14.62
CA PRO A 103 4.75 28.82 16.08
C PRO A 103 6.07 28.60 16.81
N HIS A 104 7.13 28.20 16.09
CA HIS A 104 8.42 27.88 16.68
C HIS A 104 9.55 28.11 15.66
N PRO A 105 10.79 28.49 16.06
CA PRO A 105 11.93 28.64 15.13
C PRO A 105 12.27 27.41 14.29
N LEU A 106 11.83 26.23 14.73
CA LEU A 106 12.02 24.94 14.06
C LEU A 106 10.76 24.39 13.40
N VAL A 107 9.65 25.15 13.45
CA VAL A 107 8.40 24.85 12.76
C VAL A 107 8.12 26.02 11.83
N ASP A 108 8.65 25.94 10.62
CA ASP A 108 8.53 26.96 9.57
C ASP A 108 7.41 26.53 8.61
N LEU A 109 6.22 27.12 8.78
CA LEU A 109 5.05 26.79 7.97
C LEU A 109 5.24 27.17 6.49
N GLU A 110 6.06 28.17 6.20
CA GLU A 110 6.36 28.58 4.83
C GLU A 110 7.33 27.60 4.16
N TYR A 111 8.36 27.16 4.88
CA TYR A 111 9.24 26.09 4.43
C TYR A 111 8.47 24.79 4.24
N MET A 112 7.63 24.40 5.20
CA MET A 112 6.79 23.20 5.09
C MET A 112 5.91 23.29 3.83
N ARG A 113 5.28 24.44 3.55
CA ARG A 113 4.58 24.70 2.27
C ARG A 113 5.48 24.66 1.05
N PHE A 114 6.72 25.14 1.17
CA PHE A 114 7.69 25.15 0.07
C PHE A 114 8.10 23.73 -0.32
N ILE A 115 8.39 22.85 0.65
CA ILE A 115 8.73 21.44 0.38
C ILE A 115 7.49 20.55 0.17
N ARG A 116 6.32 21.00 0.63
CA ARG A 116 5.00 20.34 0.53
C ARG A 116 3.91 21.36 0.16
N PRO A 117 3.72 21.73 -1.11
CA PRO A 117 2.70 22.71 -1.50
C PRO A 117 1.26 22.24 -1.29
N ASP A 118 1.06 20.94 -1.04
CA ASP A 118 -0.19 20.32 -0.58
C ASP A 118 -0.48 20.59 0.90
N PHE A 119 0.40 21.33 1.59
CA PHE A 119 0.18 21.82 2.95
C PHE A 119 -0.86 22.95 2.92
N GLU A 120 -2.15 22.58 2.97
CA GLU A 120 -3.27 23.51 3.09
C GLU A 120 -3.24 24.28 4.43
N LEU A 121 -3.74 25.52 4.42
CA LEU A 121 -3.85 26.36 5.61
C LEU A 121 -4.83 25.72 6.60
N VAL A 122 -4.30 25.33 7.76
CA VAL A 122 -4.96 24.52 8.78
C VAL A 122 -6.14 25.27 9.39
N ASP A 123 -7.33 24.65 9.36
CA ASP A 123 -8.44 24.96 10.26
C ASP A 123 -8.67 23.79 11.23
N ALA A 124 -9.70 23.87 12.07
CA ALA A 124 -9.94 22.83 13.08
C ALA A 124 -10.30 21.44 12.54
N HIS A 125 -10.75 21.33 11.29
CA HIS A 125 -11.05 20.02 10.69
C HIS A 125 -9.75 19.27 10.32
N ASN A 126 -8.69 19.99 9.97
CA ASN A 126 -7.42 19.42 9.51
C ASN A 126 -6.29 19.47 10.57
N PHE A 127 -6.55 20.03 11.76
CA PHE A 127 -5.58 20.08 12.86
C PHE A 127 -5.07 18.70 13.33
N PRO A 128 -5.91 17.65 13.43
CA PRO A 128 -5.40 16.31 13.74
C PRO A 128 -4.41 15.79 12.68
N ASP A 129 -4.63 16.10 11.40
CA ASP A 129 -3.71 15.72 10.32
C ASP A 129 -2.38 16.47 10.45
N PHE A 130 -2.42 17.78 10.74
CA PHE A 130 -1.25 18.60 11.04
C PHE A 130 -0.40 17.99 12.16
N LEU A 131 -1.02 17.59 13.28
CA LEU A 131 -0.33 16.91 14.39
C LEU A 131 0.21 15.54 13.98
N SER A 132 -0.55 14.79 13.19
CA SER A 132 -0.14 13.46 12.72
C SER A 132 1.17 13.50 11.92
N ARG A 133 1.43 14.61 11.21
CA ARG A 133 2.65 14.79 10.41
C ARG A 133 3.90 14.87 11.26
N PHE A 134 3.85 15.59 12.39
CA PHE A 134 4.97 15.59 13.35
C PHE A 134 5.10 14.22 14.03
N LYS A 135 3.98 13.62 14.44
CA LYS A 135 3.97 12.30 15.08
C LYS A 135 4.58 11.21 14.19
N ARG A 136 4.27 11.24 12.90
CA ARG A 136 4.71 10.25 11.91
C ARG A 136 6.01 10.62 11.22
N ASN A 137 6.58 11.80 11.53
CA ASN A 137 7.81 12.30 10.90
C ASN A 137 7.70 12.40 9.37
N ILE A 138 6.54 12.88 8.89
CA ILE A 138 6.20 12.91 7.46
C ILE A 138 6.91 14.04 6.71
N VAL A 139 7.17 15.16 7.39
CA VAL A 139 7.73 16.38 6.79
C VAL A 139 8.74 17.00 7.75
N ASP A 140 9.87 17.43 7.21
CA ASP A 140 10.86 18.20 7.96
C ASP A 140 10.23 19.52 8.43
N PRO A 141 10.23 19.81 9.74
CA PRO A 141 9.43 20.91 10.27
C PRO A 141 10.04 22.29 9.95
N SER A 142 11.31 22.36 9.58
CA SER A 142 11.96 23.55 9.03
C SER A 142 13.19 23.16 8.20
N ALA A 143 13.77 24.11 7.47
CA ALA A 143 15.02 23.88 6.74
C ALA A 143 16.18 23.45 7.66
N PHE A 144 16.10 23.80 8.95
CA PHE A 144 17.09 23.48 9.97
C PHE A 144 16.83 22.16 10.71
N PHE A 145 15.86 21.36 10.29
CA PHE A 145 15.54 20.11 10.99
C PHE A 145 15.46 18.96 9.99
N ASP A 146 16.51 18.14 9.92
CA ASP A 146 16.53 16.91 9.12
C ASP A 146 16.14 15.74 10.01
N ILE A 147 14.91 15.25 9.85
CA ILE A 147 14.41 14.17 10.70
C ILE A 147 15.23 12.89 10.53
N LYS A 148 15.74 12.60 9.32
CA LYS A 148 16.55 11.39 9.07
C LYS A 148 17.91 11.51 9.75
N HIS A 149 18.51 12.69 9.74
CA HIS A 149 19.75 12.94 10.46
C HIS A 149 19.55 12.82 11.97
N TYR A 150 18.60 13.57 12.54
CA TYR A 150 18.35 13.58 13.98
C TYR A 150 18.07 12.17 14.52
N ARG A 151 17.26 11.37 13.79
CA ARG A 151 16.95 10.00 14.20
C ARG A 151 18.17 9.08 14.17
N ARG A 152 19.05 9.21 13.18
CA ARG A 152 20.29 8.43 13.11
C ARG A 152 21.23 8.75 14.27
N THR A 153 21.34 10.02 14.63
CA THR A 153 22.23 10.44 15.73
C THR A 153 21.64 10.13 17.11
N ALA A 154 20.31 10.06 17.23
CA ALA A 154 19.60 9.77 18.47
C ALA A 154 19.32 8.27 18.72
N GLU A 155 19.90 7.34 17.94
CA GLU A 155 19.71 5.88 18.11
C GLU A 155 20.18 5.40 19.49
N GLY A 156 19.23 5.02 20.36
CA GLY A 156 19.50 4.45 21.69
C GLY A 156 18.67 5.03 22.84
N ALA A 157 17.98 6.16 22.65
CA ALA A 157 17.12 6.78 23.66
C ALA A 157 15.64 6.30 23.56
N PRO A 158 14.89 6.15 24.68
CA PRO A 158 13.48 5.74 24.64
C PRO A 158 12.62 6.66 23.76
N VAL A 159 11.70 6.06 23.00
CA VAL A 159 11.13 6.60 21.75
C VAL A 159 9.96 7.58 22.03
N SER A 160 10.22 8.89 21.91
CA SER A 160 9.15 9.81 21.50
C SER A 160 8.76 9.47 20.05
N PRO A 161 7.46 9.40 19.70
CA PRO A 161 7.04 9.07 18.34
C PRO A 161 7.49 10.14 17.32
N SER A 162 7.69 11.39 17.75
CA SER A 162 8.10 12.50 16.90
C SER A 162 9.54 12.94 17.19
N ALA A 163 10.37 13.03 16.14
CA ALA A 163 11.75 13.52 16.22
C ALA A 163 11.82 14.99 16.67
N LEU A 164 10.88 15.83 16.21
CA LEU A 164 10.82 17.22 16.65
C LEU A 164 10.53 17.33 18.14
N PHE A 165 9.48 16.65 18.63
CA PHE A 165 9.15 16.68 20.06
C PHE A 165 10.26 16.09 20.91
N ASP A 166 10.93 15.06 20.39
CA ASP A 166 12.09 14.49 21.04
C ASP A 166 13.20 15.52 21.28
N PHE A 167 13.58 16.24 20.23
CA PHE A 167 14.58 17.29 20.31
C PHE A 167 14.14 18.43 21.23
N LEU A 168 12.89 18.89 21.11
CA LEU A 168 12.39 20.01 21.91
C LEU A 168 12.30 19.69 23.40
N LEU A 169 12.00 18.43 23.76
CA LEU A 169 11.86 18.02 25.15
C LEU A 169 13.17 17.53 25.77
N ARG A 170 14.07 16.93 24.98
CA ARG A 170 15.24 16.19 25.48
C ARG A 170 16.55 16.53 24.78
N GLY A 171 16.57 17.46 23.83
CA GLY A 171 17.75 17.73 22.99
C GLY A 171 19.01 18.14 23.77
N ASP A 172 18.85 18.81 24.92
CA ASP A 172 19.98 19.11 25.80
C ASP A 172 20.52 17.86 26.54
N GLU A 173 19.67 16.87 26.80
CA GLU A 173 20.04 15.59 27.41
C GLU A 173 20.70 14.66 26.40
N THR A 174 20.18 14.62 25.16
CA THR A 174 20.67 13.74 24.10
C THR A 174 21.91 14.30 23.40
N GLY A 175 22.13 15.61 23.42
CA GLY A 175 23.21 16.28 22.71
C GLY A 175 23.10 16.22 21.18
N CYS A 176 22.01 15.67 20.64
CA CYS A 176 21.86 15.39 19.21
C CYS A 176 21.46 16.66 18.45
N ALA A 177 22.25 17.02 17.43
CA ALA A 177 21.93 18.14 16.56
C ALA A 177 20.85 17.76 15.52
N PRO A 178 19.83 18.60 15.30
CA PRO A 178 18.80 18.34 14.28
C PRO A 178 19.27 18.37 12.83
N HIS A 179 20.45 18.92 12.54
CA HIS A 179 20.93 19.07 11.17
C HIS A 179 22.47 18.97 11.10
N PRO A 180 23.04 18.24 10.14
CA PRO A 180 24.48 17.97 10.09
C PRO A 180 25.33 19.21 9.78
N MET A 181 24.73 20.25 9.22
CA MET A 181 25.42 21.50 8.84
C MET A 181 25.78 22.38 10.03
N ILE A 182 25.29 22.06 11.23
CA ILE A 182 25.58 22.81 12.46
C ILE A 182 26.25 21.85 13.43
N ASP A 183 27.56 22.03 13.61
CA ASP A 183 28.33 21.37 14.65
C ASP A 183 28.17 22.17 15.95
N VAL A 184 27.29 21.68 16.81
CA VAL A 184 26.91 22.36 18.05
C VAL A 184 28.08 22.47 19.03
N ASP A 185 28.97 21.47 19.07
CA ASP A 185 30.11 21.47 19.97
C ASP A 185 31.17 22.47 19.51
N HIS A 186 31.45 22.51 18.20
CA HIS A 186 32.28 23.55 17.58
C HIS A 186 31.73 24.95 17.84
N TYR A 187 30.42 25.13 17.61
CA TYR A 187 29.77 26.42 17.78
C TYR A 187 29.87 26.93 19.22
N ARG A 188 29.64 26.07 20.20
CA ARG A 188 29.78 26.41 21.63
C ARG A 188 31.22 26.70 22.03
N ALA A 189 32.18 25.93 21.52
CA ALA A 189 33.59 26.16 21.78
C ALA A 189 34.08 27.50 21.19
N SER A 190 33.54 27.88 20.03
CA SER A 190 33.91 29.09 19.30
C SER A 190 33.26 30.36 19.85
N PHE A 191 32.09 30.24 20.49
CA PHE A 191 31.31 31.38 20.97
C PHE A 191 30.91 31.23 22.46
N PRO A 192 31.72 31.74 23.41
CA PRO A 192 31.48 31.60 24.84
C PRO A 192 30.20 32.27 25.36
N ASP A 193 29.61 33.19 24.59
CA ASP A 193 28.35 33.89 24.89
C ASP A 193 27.10 33.03 24.62
N VAL A 194 27.25 31.87 23.96
CA VAL A 194 26.16 30.95 23.60
C VAL A 194 25.77 30.06 24.79
N PRO A 195 24.48 29.69 24.95
CA PRO A 195 24.05 28.73 25.95
C PRO A 195 24.85 27.42 25.93
N GLN A 196 25.05 26.82 27.10
CA GLN A 196 25.83 25.58 27.24
C GLN A 196 25.02 24.30 26.95
N GLY A 197 23.69 24.36 26.86
CA GLY A 197 22.89 23.22 26.39
C GLY A 197 23.03 23.04 24.88
N ALA A 198 23.08 21.80 24.40
CA ALA A 198 23.21 21.50 22.98
C ALA A 198 22.00 21.98 22.15
N ALA A 199 20.78 21.72 22.61
CA ALA A 199 19.57 22.20 21.95
C ALA A 199 19.44 23.72 22.06
N ALA A 200 19.79 24.29 23.21
CA ALA A 200 19.79 25.73 23.41
C ALA A 200 20.80 26.45 22.49
N ALA A 201 22.00 25.89 22.31
CA ALA A 201 23.01 26.41 21.39
C ALA A 201 22.59 26.29 19.92
N PHE A 202 21.97 25.17 19.54
CA PHE A 202 21.41 24.98 18.20
C PHE A 202 20.30 26.01 17.91
N LEU A 203 19.35 26.18 18.84
CA LEU A 203 18.31 27.20 18.71
C LEU A 203 18.88 28.62 18.68
N HIS A 204 19.95 28.90 19.43
CA HIS A 204 20.65 30.18 19.35
C HIS A 204 21.26 30.41 17.96
N PHE A 205 21.86 29.41 17.32
CA PHE A 205 22.31 29.53 15.93
C PHE A 205 21.14 29.85 14.98
N VAL A 206 20.06 29.05 15.06
CA VAL A 206 18.89 29.19 14.18
C VAL A 206 18.19 30.54 14.33
N THR A 207 18.21 31.14 15.52
CA THR A 207 17.54 32.43 15.79
C THR A 207 18.46 33.63 15.59
N VAL A 208 19.72 33.54 16.02
CA VAL A 208 20.69 34.64 16.05
C VAL A 208 21.91 34.37 15.18
N GLY A 209 22.58 33.23 15.39
CA GLY A 209 23.91 32.94 14.83
C GLY A 209 24.00 33.02 13.30
N ASP A 210 23.01 32.50 12.58
CA ASP A 210 22.98 32.57 11.12
C ASP A 210 22.90 34.02 10.63
N ALA A 211 22.09 34.87 11.27
CA ALA A 211 22.00 36.29 10.91
C ALA A 211 23.29 37.08 11.20
N GLU A 212 24.02 36.68 12.23
CA GLU A 212 25.34 37.24 12.55
C GLU A 212 26.48 36.60 11.73
N ARG A 213 26.17 35.65 10.84
CA ARG A 213 27.13 34.88 10.03
C ARG A 213 28.20 34.19 10.88
N ARG A 214 27.82 33.71 12.06
CA ARG A 214 28.72 32.94 12.92
C ARG A 214 29.02 31.58 12.30
N ASP A 215 30.24 31.09 12.48
CA ASP A 215 30.71 29.82 11.92
C ASP A 215 29.99 28.61 12.56
N PRO A 216 29.18 27.84 11.81
CA PRO A 216 28.51 26.64 12.29
C PRO A 216 29.41 25.38 12.27
N GLY A 217 30.62 25.46 11.73
CA GLY A 217 31.54 24.34 11.55
C GLY A 217 31.95 24.12 10.10
N SER A 218 32.86 23.17 9.87
CA SER A 218 33.58 23.00 8.59
C SER A 218 32.72 22.68 7.37
N ARG A 219 31.43 22.36 7.55
CA ARG A 219 30.53 22.00 6.46
C ARG A 219 29.90 23.20 5.76
N PHE A 220 29.97 24.40 6.36
CA PHE A 220 29.39 25.61 5.78
C PHE A 220 30.20 26.84 6.18
N ASP A 221 30.57 27.66 5.20
CA ASP A 221 31.21 28.95 5.46
C ASP A 221 30.21 30.08 5.19
N PRO A 222 29.62 30.70 6.23
CA PRO A 222 28.60 31.73 6.07
C PRO A 222 29.14 33.03 5.47
N VAL A 223 30.43 33.34 5.66
CA VAL A 223 31.05 34.56 5.13
C VAL A 223 31.33 34.36 3.65
N TRP A 224 32.03 33.28 3.30
CA TRP A 224 32.33 32.95 1.91
C TRP A 224 31.06 32.76 1.08
N TYR A 225 30.08 32.00 1.59
CA TYR A 225 28.84 31.74 0.87
C TYR A 225 28.07 33.03 0.57
N SER A 226 28.04 33.95 1.54
CA SER A 226 27.41 35.27 1.36
C SER A 226 28.11 36.10 0.29
N GLU A 227 29.45 36.10 0.28
CA GLU A 227 30.26 36.88 -0.68
C GLU A 227 30.20 36.28 -2.09
N TYR A 228 30.32 34.96 -2.21
CA TYR A 228 30.37 34.24 -3.48
C TYR A 228 29.04 34.28 -4.24
N TYR A 229 27.92 34.27 -3.52
CA TYR A 229 26.57 34.26 -4.11
C TYR A 229 25.81 35.60 -3.95
N ALA A 230 26.51 36.69 -3.61
CA ALA A 230 25.92 38.01 -3.37
C ALA A 230 25.24 38.65 -4.61
N GLU A 231 25.64 38.28 -5.83
CA GLU A 231 25.24 38.98 -7.06
C GLU A 231 23.84 38.60 -7.60
N ASP A 232 23.18 37.58 -7.04
CA ASP A 232 21.89 37.05 -7.53
C ASP A 232 20.63 37.82 -7.04
N GLY A 233 20.78 39.02 -6.50
CA GLY A 233 19.65 39.94 -6.26
C GLY A 233 18.84 39.71 -4.98
N HIS A 234 19.29 38.86 -4.05
CA HIS A 234 18.72 38.72 -2.71
C HIS A 234 19.78 39.05 -1.65
N PRO A 235 19.53 39.98 -0.69
CA PRO A 235 20.41 40.12 0.46
C PRO A 235 20.42 38.82 1.26
N LEU A 236 21.60 38.19 1.39
CA LEU A 236 21.80 36.97 2.17
C LEU A 236 21.99 37.33 3.64
N ASP A 237 20.93 37.82 4.27
CA ASP A 237 20.92 38.16 5.70
C ASP A 237 21.04 36.91 6.58
N ARG A 238 20.69 35.73 6.05
CA ARG A 238 20.76 34.42 6.73
C ARG A 238 21.31 33.36 5.76
N PRO A 239 22.65 33.23 5.63
CA PRO A 239 23.28 32.45 4.57
C PRO A 239 23.01 30.96 4.67
N LEU A 240 23.03 30.35 5.86
CA LEU A 240 22.75 28.91 6.00
C LEU A 240 21.27 28.63 5.75
N ALA A 241 20.35 29.46 6.27
CA ALA A 241 18.92 29.34 5.94
C ALA A 241 18.69 29.40 4.42
N HIS A 242 19.33 30.35 3.74
CA HIS A 242 19.23 30.46 2.28
C HIS A 242 19.83 29.23 1.57
N TYR A 243 20.99 28.74 2.00
CA TYR A 243 21.57 27.53 1.42
C TYR A 243 20.65 26.31 1.60
N LEU A 244 20.12 26.10 2.80
CA LEU A 244 19.23 24.97 3.11
C LEU A 244 17.88 25.08 2.37
N ARG A 245 17.39 26.30 2.14
CA ARG A 245 16.11 26.53 1.46
C ARG A 245 16.24 26.54 -0.07
N TYR A 246 17.35 27.03 -0.61
CA TYR A 246 17.52 27.27 -2.05
C TYR A 246 18.85 26.77 -2.61
N GLY A 247 19.96 27.09 -1.93
CA GLY A 247 21.31 26.83 -2.45
C GLY A 247 21.62 25.37 -2.74
N ARG A 248 21.29 24.46 -1.81
CA ARG A 248 21.52 23.02 -1.98
C ARG A 248 20.75 22.44 -3.16
N PHE A 249 19.54 22.93 -3.42
CA PHE A 249 18.71 22.49 -4.55
C PHE A 249 19.22 23.05 -5.89
N ALA A 250 19.92 24.18 -5.85
CA ALA A 250 20.60 24.78 -7.00
C ALA A 250 22.04 24.26 -7.19
N SER A 251 22.46 23.21 -6.47
CA SER A 251 23.82 22.66 -6.50
C SER A 251 24.90 23.71 -6.20
N ARG A 252 24.59 24.71 -5.36
CA ARG A 252 25.58 25.67 -4.87
C ARG A 252 26.52 24.98 -3.90
N ALA A 253 27.80 25.33 -3.95
CA ALA A 253 28.75 24.83 -2.98
C ALA A 253 28.53 25.51 -1.61
N PRO A 254 28.57 24.78 -0.49
CA PRO A 254 28.36 25.34 0.84
C PRO A 254 29.60 26.06 1.42
N CYS A 255 30.79 25.76 0.90
CA CYS A 255 32.06 26.38 1.29
C CYS A 255 33.06 26.35 0.12
N GLU A 256 34.17 27.09 0.27
CA GLU A 256 35.19 27.19 -0.76
C GLU A 256 35.86 25.85 -1.11
N ASP A 257 36.09 24.99 -0.12
CA ASP A 257 36.77 23.71 -0.32
C ASP A 257 35.95 22.75 -1.18
N GLU A 258 34.62 22.68 -0.99
CA GLU A 258 33.74 21.89 -1.86
C GLU A 258 33.63 22.48 -3.28
N ALA A 259 33.63 23.82 -3.40
CA ALA A 259 33.65 24.49 -4.70
C ALA A 259 34.93 24.13 -5.49
N ARG A 260 36.05 23.93 -4.80
CA ARG A 260 37.35 23.53 -5.39
C ARG A 260 37.47 22.02 -5.62
N ALA A 261 36.81 21.19 -4.82
CA ALA A 261 36.90 19.73 -4.88
C ALA A 261 36.06 19.09 -5.99
N THR A 262 35.14 19.84 -6.62
CA THR A 262 34.32 19.34 -7.73
C THR A 262 35.19 19.23 -9.00
N PRO A 263 35.55 18.04 -9.50
CA PRO A 263 36.36 17.94 -10.71
C PRO A 263 35.49 18.33 -11.91
N SER A 264 35.98 19.26 -12.73
CA SER A 264 35.45 19.48 -14.07
C SER A 264 35.73 18.23 -14.91
N GLY A 265 34.86 17.23 -14.84
CA GLY A 265 34.83 16.12 -15.78
C GLY A 265 34.70 16.66 -17.20
N PRO A 266 35.20 15.93 -18.23
CA PRO A 266 35.08 16.37 -19.60
C PRO A 266 33.60 16.64 -19.87
N ALA A 267 33.31 17.86 -20.35
CA ALA A 267 31.99 18.20 -20.82
C ALA A 267 31.61 17.21 -21.92
N VAL A 268 30.79 16.21 -21.54
CA VAL A 268 29.98 15.44 -22.48
C VAL A 268 29.28 16.48 -23.35
N PRO A 269 29.27 16.33 -24.69
CA PRO A 269 28.61 17.29 -25.55
C PRO A 269 27.24 17.58 -24.96
N ARG A 270 26.94 18.86 -24.71
CA ARG A 270 25.60 19.30 -24.32
C ARG A 270 24.65 18.77 -25.40
N THR A 271 24.06 17.61 -25.15
CA THR A 271 22.82 17.20 -25.79
C THR A 271 21.90 18.40 -25.62
N SER A 272 21.27 18.79 -26.72
CA SER A 272 20.38 19.95 -26.84
C SER A 272 19.58 20.17 -25.56
N GLN A 273 19.30 21.43 -25.21
CA GLN A 273 18.44 21.94 -24.11
C GLN A 273 17.03 21.31 -24.03
N ALA A 274 16.92 20.00 -24.15
CA ALA A 274 15.74 19.20 -24.29
C ALA A 274 15.37 18.68 -22.90
N PHE A 275 14.25 19.19 -22.41
CA PHE A 275 13.43 18.64 -21.34
C PHE A 275 14.17 17.97 -20.16
N ARG A 276 14.41 18.73 -19.09
CA ARG A 276 14.62 18.15 -17.74
C ARG A 276 13.30 18.27 -16.98
N PRO A 277 12.72 17.17 -16.48
CA PRO A 277 11.51 17.24 -15.68
C PRO A 277 11.79 18.01 -14.38
N ASP A 278 10.82 18.82 -13.94
CA ASP A 278 10.86 19.45 -12.63
C ASP A 278 10.78 18.36 -11.55
N ARG A 279 11.90 18.13 -10.84
CA ARG A 279 12.03 17.14 -9.76
C ARG A 279 11.79 17.77 -8.38
N SER A 280 11.20 18.96 -8.30
CA SER A 280 10.76 19.52 -7.02
C SER A 280 9.76 18.59 -6.34
N SER A 281 9.86 18.42 -5.03
CA SER A 281 8.92 17.60 -4.24
C SER A 281 7.46 18.00 -4.47
N ALA A 282 7.24 19.29 -4.67
CA ALA A 282 6.00 19.91 -5.13
C ALA A 282 5.39 19.24 -6.37
N THR A 283 6.15 19.16 -7.45
CA THR A 283 5.68 18.61 -8.71
C THR A 283 5.53 17.10 -8.64
N LEU A 284 6.43 16.39 -7.96
CA LEU A 284 6.34 14.93 -7.78
C LEU A 284 5.07 14.55 -7.01
N LEU A 285 4.79 15.22 -5.89
CA LEU A 285 3.58 14.96 -5.10
C LEU A 285 2.32 15.31 -5.87
N ARG A 286 2.30 16.45 -6.56
CA ARG A 286 1.15 16.84 -7.38
C ARG A 286 0.85 15.78 -8.46
N ASN A 287 1.87 15.31 -9.18
CA ASN A 287 1.71 14.31 -10.23
C ASN A 287 1.23 12.96 -9.69
N HIS A 288 1.72 12.56 -8.51
CA HIS A 288 1.28 11.35 -7.80
C HIS A 288 -0.18 11.49 -7.35
N SER A 289 -0.50 12.52 -6.56
CA SER A 289 -1.86 12.75 -6.03
C SER A 289 -2.89 12.92 -7.13
N GLU A 290 -2.57 13.64 -8.21
CA GLU A 290 -3.47 13.80 -9.37
C GLU A 290 -3.86 12.44 -9.97
N LEU A 291 -2.90 11.52 -10.09
CA LEU A 291 -3.17 10.20 -10.64
C LEU A 291 -3.97 9.32 -9.67
N VAL A 292 -3.65 9.36 -8.36
CA VAL A 292 -4.42 8.69 -7.31
C VAL A 292 -5.88 9.16 -7.34
N ASP A 293 -6.11 10.48 -7.36
CA ASP A 293 -7.46 11.07 -7.39
C ASP A 293 -8.25 10.64 -8.63
N ARG A 294 -7.59 10.51 -9.79
CA ARG A 294 -8.21 10.02 -11.02
C ARG A 294 -8.58 8.54 -10.93
N ILE A 295 -7.71 7.70 -10.37
CA ILE A 295 -7.97 6.27 -10.15
C ILE A 295 -9.15 6.10 -9.19
N ASP A 296 -9.08 6.73 -8.01
CA ASP A 296 -10.12 6.66 -6.98
C ASP A 296 -11.43 7.30 -7.45
N GLY A 297 -11.35 8.36 -8.25
CA GLY A 297 -12.50 8.99 -8.90
C GLY A 297 -13.28 8.01 -9.79
N ARG A 298 -12.61 7.13 -10.55
CA ARG A 298 -13.29 6.10 -11.35
C ARG A 298 -14.01 5.08 -10.47
N ALA A 299 -13.34 4.60 -9.42
CA ALA A 299 -13.93 3.66 -8.47
C ALA A 299 -15.16 4.27 -7.75
N ARG A 300 -15.07 5.51 -7.27
CA ARG A 300 -16.20 6.24 -6.66
C ARG A 300 -17.37 6.39 -7.63
N ASN A 301 -17.11 6.85 -8.85
CA ASN A 301 -18.14 7.00 -9.88
C ASN A 301 -18.85 5.67 -10.20
N ARG A 302 -18.13 4.54 -10.17
CA ARG A 302 -18.72 3.21 -10.36
C ARG A 302 -19.69 2.87 -9.23
N VAL A 303 -19.28 3.08 -7.98
CA VAL A 303 -20.11 2.86 -6.78
C VAL A 303 -21.35 3.77 -6.79
N GLU A 304 -21.20 5.05 -7.12
CA GLU A 304 -22.29 6.03 -7.16
C GLU A 304 -23.34 5.72 -8.24
N ARG A 305 -22.92 5.12 -9.37
CA ARG A 305 -23.82 4.72 -10.46
C ARG A 305 -24.64 3.47 -10.17
N PHE A 306 -24.26 2.68 -9.16
CA PHE A 306 -25.03 1.50 -8.81
C PHE A 306 -26.43 1.89 -8.31
N VAL A 307 -27.44 1.25 -8.88
CA VAL A 307 -28.84 1.44 -8.51
C VAL A 307 -29.18 0.40 -7.45
N GLU A 308 -29.70 0.86 -6.31
CA GLU A 308 -30.12 -0.01 -5.20
C GLU A 308 -31.12 -1.06 -5.67
N ARG A 309 -31.02 -2.26 -5.09
CA ARG A 309 -31.82 -3.41 -5.50
C ARG A 309 -32.80 -3.78 -4.40
N ASP A 310 -33.99 -4.21 -4.81
CA ASP A 310 -34.98 -4.74 -3.89
C ASP A 310 -34.60 -6.17 -3.47
N ILE A 311 -33.73 -6.29 -2.44
CA ILE A 311 -33.33 -7.58 -1.88
C ILE A 311 -34.28 -8.09 -0.78
N ARG A 312 -35.40 -7.38 -0.54
CA ARG A 312 -36.47 -7.70 0.44
C ARG A 312 -35.95 -8.43 1.69
N PRO A 313 -35.13 -7.77 2.53
CA PRO A 313 -34.75 -8.35 3.80
C PRO A 313 -36.00 -8.73 4.58
N VAL A 314 -35.92 -9.78 5.40
CA VAL A 314 -36.98 -10.14 6.33
C VAL A 314 -37.22 -8.93 7.24
N ALA A 315 -38.42 -8.37 7.14
CA ALA A 315 -38.92 -7.29 7.97
C ALA A 315 -40.27 -7.73 8.52
N LEU A 316 -40.41 -7.75 9.84
CA LEU A 316 -41.59 -8.29 10.50
C LEU A 316 -42.49 -7.15 11.00
N GLU A 317 -43.78 -7.19 10.64
CA GLU A 317 -44.79 -6.28 11.20
C GLU A 317 -45.09 -6.59 12.67
N ASP A 318 -45.06 -7.88 13.04
CA ASP A 318 -45.25 -8.36 14.41
C ASP A 318 -44.21 -9.44 14.75
N PRO A 319 -43.04 -9.05 15.31
CA PRO A 319 -42.00 -9.97 15.73
C PRO A 319 -42.47 -10.99 16.78
N GLU A 320 -43.35 -10.62 17.71
CA GLU A 320 -43.79 -11.54 18.76
C GLU A 320 -44.73 -12.63 18.22
N ALA A 321 -45.70 -12.24 17.39
CA ALA A 321 -46.58 -13.20 16.73
C ALA A 321 -45.78 -14.16 15.86
N THR A 322 -44.77 -13.66 15.13
CA THR A 322 -43.86 -14.50 14.34
C THR A 322 -43.10 -15.47 15.24
N LEU A 323 -42.47 -14.98 16.31
CA LEU A 323 -41.72 -15.81 17.26
C LEU A 323 -42.58 -16.94 17.85
N SER A 324 -43.85 -16.65 18.18
CA SER A 324 -44.79 -17.64 18.73
C SER A 324 -45.12 -18.80 17.78
N GLN A 325 -44.91 -18.63 16.47
CA GLN A 325 -45.17 -19.62 15.44
C GLN A 325 -43.90 -20.33 14.95
N MET A 326 -42.73 -19.85 15.39
CA MET A 326 -41.43 -20.41 15.01
C MET A 326 -41.22 -21.78 15.64
N ARG A 327 -40.43 -22.59 14.94
CA ARG A 327 -40.04 -23.93 15.36
C ARG A 327 -38.79 -24.36 14.62
N PHE A 328 -37.84 -24.94 15.36
CA PHE A 328 -36.61 -25.52 14.82
C PHE A 328 -36.61 -27.03 15.04
N ALA A 329 -35.84 -27.74 14.21
CA ALA A 329 -35.65 -29.18 14.38
C ALA A 329 -34.91 -29.49 15.69
N ILE A 330 -35.30 -30.58 16.36
CA ILE A 330 -34.59 -31.08 17.54
C ILE A 330 -33.68 -32.21 17.09
N ASP A 331 -32.45 -31.86 16.73
CA ASP A 331 -31.44 -32.82 16.31
C ASP A 331 -30.48 -33.13 17.47
N ALA A 332 -30.36 -34.42 17.81
CA ALA A 332 -29.44 -34.88 18.85
C ALA A 332 -27.97 -34.71 18.44
N GLU A 333 -27.68 -34.82 17.14
CA GLU A 333 -26.35 -34.75 16.54
C GLU A 333 -26.31 -33.70 15.41
N PRO A 334 -26.39 -32.39 15.74
CA PRO A 334 -26.36 -31.34 14.73
C PRO A 334 -24.99 -31.29 14.05
N GLN A 335 -24.99 -31.05 12.74
CA GLN A 335 -23.77 -30.84 11.96
C GLN A 335 -23.22 -29.43 12.17
N ILE A 336 -24.12 -28.44 12.31
CA ILE A 336 -23.79 -27.04 12.56
C ILE A 336 -24.54 -26.55 13.80
N ASP A 337 -23.84 -25.88 14.71
CA ASP A 337 -24.44 -25.10 15.79
C ASP A 337 -24.33 -23.60 15.44
N ILE A 338 -25.46 -22.94 15.23
CA ILE A 338 -25.55 -21.52 14.92
C ILE A 338 -25.61 -20.76 16.23
N LEU A 339 -24.56 -20.00 16.54
CA LEU A 339 -24.44 -19.20 17.75
C LEU A 339 -24.79 -17.75 17.44
N ILE A 340 -25.88 -17.27 18.04
CA ILE A 340 -26.40 -15.92 17.86
C ILE A 340 -26.24 -15.15 19.18
N PRO A 341 -25.13 -14.45 19.40
CA PRO A 341 -25.00 -13.54 20.53
C PRO A 341 -25.91 -12.33 20.31
N CYS A 342 -26.65 -11.92 21.33
CA CYS A 342 -27.51 -10.74 21.24
C CYS A 342 -27.48 -9.90 22.53
N TYR A 343 -27.62 -8.59 22.34
CA TYR A 343 -27.84 -7.61 23.40
C TYR A 343 -28.67 -6.48 22.80
N LEU A 344 -29.91 -6.30 23.28
CA LEU A 344 -30.92 -5.39 22.69
C LEU A 344 -31.35 -5.82 21.27
N GLU A 345 -32.14 -5.00 20.57
CA GLU A 345 -32.59 -5.28 19.19
C GLU A 345 -33.38 -6.61 19.05
N PHE A 346 -34.39 -6.79 19.89
CA PHE A 346 -35.26 -7.98 19.88
C PHE A 346 -35.82 -8.26 18.48
N ASP A 347 -36.38 -7.24 17.84
CA ASP A 347 -37.02 -7.34 16.53
C ASP A 347 -36.05 -7.88 15.47
N LYS A 348 -34.81 -7.36 15.45
CA LYS A 348 -33.73 -7.84 14.57
C LYS A 348 -33.37 -9.29 14.84
N THR A 349 -33.29 -9.67 16.12
CA THR A 349 -33.02 -11.06 16.51
C THR A 349 -34.11 -12.01 16.01
N VAL A 350 -35.38 -11.61 16.05
CA VAL A 350 -36.48 -12.40 15.48
C VAL A 350 -36.39 -12.45 13.95
N GLU A 351 -36.07 -11.34 13.27
CA GLU A 351 -35.84 -11.34 11.82
C GLU A 351 -34.69 -12.28 11.42
N CYS A 352 -33.60 -12.32 12.18
CA CYS A 352 -32.50 -13.25 12.02
C CYS A 352 -32.99 -14.71 12.13
N LEU A 353 -33.72 -15.05 13.20
CA LEU A 353 -34.29 -16.39 13.39
C LEU A 353 -35.27 -16.79 12.27
N ALA A 354 -36.09 -15.84 11.81
CA ALA A 354 -37.01 -16.04 10.70
C ALA A 354 -36.26 -16.37 9.40
N SER A 355 -35.14 -15.68 9.13
CA SER A 355 -34.31 -15.97 7.95
C SER A 355 -33.72 -17.38 7.98
N ILE A 356 -33.28 -17.86 9.16
CA ILE A 356 -32.77 -19.23 9.33
C ILE A 356 -33.89 -20.27 9.09
N GLN A 357 -35.09 -20.03 9.62
CA GLN A 357 -36.22 -20.93 9.41
C GLN A 357 -36.67 -20.97 7.94
N GLN A 358 -36.58 -19.84 7.22
CA GLN A 358 -36.87 -19.76 5.80
C GLN A 358 -35.81 -20.42 4.92
N ALA A 359 -34.56 -20.47 5.38
CA ALA A 359 -33.46 -21.05 4.62
C ALA A 359 -33.55 -22.58 4.45
N THR A 360 -34.33 -23.27 5.28
CA THR A 360 -34.58 -24.72 5.17
C THR A 360 -33.32 -25.56 4.89
N PRO A 361 -32.28 -25.48 5.75
CA PRO A 361 -30.99 -26.12 5.50
C PRO A 361 -31.11 -27.64 5.26
N THR A 362 -30.28 -28.16 4.35
CA THR A 362 -30.26 -29.60 4.03
C THR A 362 -29.60 -30.48 5.09
N MET A 363 -28.85 -29.86 6.02
CA MET A 363 -28.17 -30.54 7.12
C MET A 363 -28.87 -30.30 8.46
N ALA A 364 -28.63 -31.17 9.43
CA ALA A 364 -29.10 -31.00 10.80
C ALA A 364 -28.43 -29.78 11.45
N VAL A 365 -29.22 -28.84 11.96
CA VAL A 365 -28.74 -27.59 12.57
C VAL A 365 -29.31 -27.42 13.97
N ARG A 366 -28.48 -26.91 14.89
CA ARG A 366 -28.93 -26.38 16.16
C ARG A 366 -28.87 -24.86 16.12
N VAL A 367 -29.91 -24.18 16.58
CA VAL A 367 -29.93 -22.73 16.70
C VAL A 367 -29.84 -22.36 18.18
N THR A 368 -28.79 -21.63 18.55
CA THR A 368 -28.49 -21.23 19.92
C THR A 368 -28.46 -19.71 20.02
N VAL A 369 -29.43 -19.13 20.74
CA VAL A 369 -29.45 -17.69 21.06
C VAL A 369 -28.84 -17.46 22.43
N VAL A 370 -27.90 -16.53 22.50
CA VAL A 370 -27.14 -16.18 23.71
C VAL A 370 -27.44 -14.73 24.06
N ASP A 371 -28.47 -14.55 24.86
CA ASP A 371 -28.90 -13.24 25.35
C ASP A 371 -27.99 -12.75 26.46
N ASP A 372 -27.25 -11.69 26.18
CA ASP A 372 -26.25 -11.12 27.07
C ASP A 372 -26.87 -10.13 28.07
N CYS A 373 -27.87 -10.62 28.81
CA CYS A 373 -28.65 -9.90 29.82
C CYS A 373 -29.48 -8.71 29.29
N SER A 374 -30.08 -8.84 28.10
CA SER A 374 -30.93 -7.80 27.51
C SER A 374 -32.05 -7.37 28.46
N PRO A 375 -32.26 -6.06 28.69
CA PRO A 375 -33.28 -5.56 29.63
C PRO A 375 -34.72 -5.73 29.13
N ASP A 376 -34.91 -5.98 27.83
CA ASP A 376 -36.22 -6.17 27.23
C ASP A 376 -36.82 -7.54 27.62
N PRO A 377 -37.95 -7.58 28.35
CA PRO A 377 -38.55 -8.83 28.81
C PRO A 377 -39.08 -9.71 27.67
N ARG A 378 -39.24 -9.17 26.45
CA ARG A 378 -39.67 -9.96 25.29
C ARG A 378 -38.70 -11.11 24.98
N TYR A 379 -37.42 -10.97 25.31
CA TYR A 379 -36.41 -12.02 25.15
C TYR A 379 -36.73 -13.31 25.88
N GLU A 380 -37.42 -13.25 27.03
CA GLU A 380 -37.80 -14.45 27.80
C GLU A 380 -38.72 -15.38 27.00
N LYS A 381 -39.48 -14.83 26.04
CA LYS A 381 -40.36 -15.61 25.15
C LYS A 381 -39.58 -16.56 24.24
N MET A 382 -38.30 -16.29 23.95
CA MET A 382 -37.46 -17.18 23.15
C MET A 382 -37.28 -18.57 23.77
N ALA A 383 -37.34 -18.67 25.11
CA ALA A 383 -37.29 -19.96 25.80
C ALA A 383 -38.47 -20.89 25.46
N SER A 384 -39.58 -20.34 24.94
CA SER A 384 -40.78 -21.08 24.59
C SER A 384 -40.78 -21.63 23.15
N VAL A 385 -39.82 -21.23 22.31
CA VAL A 385 -39.76 -21.64 20.90
C VAL A 385 -39.27 -23.09 20.79
N PRO A 386 -40.08 -24.03 20.26
CA PRO A 386 -39.66 -25.43 20.15
C PRO A 386 -38.40 -25.60 19.30
N GLY A 387 -37.42 -26.34 19.82
CA GLY A 387 -36.14 -26.60 19.16
C GLY A 387 -35.10 -25.48 19.23
N LEU A 388 -35.46 -24.28 19.72
CA LEU A 388 -34.51 -23.20 19.94
C LEU A 388 -33.75 -23.41 21.25
N THR A 389 -32.41 -23.33 21.22
CA THR A 389 -31.60 -23.31 22.44
C THR A 389 -31.42 -21.87 22.91
N TYR A 390 -32.31 -21.37 23.78
CA TYR A 390 -32.17 -20.05 24.38
C TYR A 390 -31.34 -20.09 25.67
N ARG A 391 -30.38 -19.18 25.79
CA ARG A 391 -29.55 -19.01 26.99
C ARG A 391 -29.42 -17.54 27.31
N ARG A 392 -29.52 -17.22 28.60
CA ARG A 392 -29.37 -15.86 29.11
C ARG A 392 -28.20 -15.79 30.08
N ASN A 393 -27.31 -14.82 29.88
CA ASN A 393 -26.22 -14.53 30.81
C ASN A 393 -26.74 -13.76 32.04
N GLU A 394 -26.15 -14.02 33.20
CA GLU A 394 -26.50 -13.32 34.46
C GLU A 394 -26.04 -11.86 34.48
N ARG A 395 -24.99 -11.54 33.70
CA ARG A 395 -24.38 -10.21 33.59
C ARG A 395 -23.90 -10.00 32.16
N ASN A 396 -23.71 -8.75 31.77
CA ASN A 396 -23.20 -8.40 30.44
C ASN A 396 -21.74 -8.89 30.30
N MET A 397 -21.55 -9.92 29.47
CA MET A 397 -20.27 -10.54 29.16
C MET A 397 -19.64 -9.97 27.88
N HIS A 398 -20.39 -9.15 27.14
CA HIS A 398 -20.09 -8.64 25.82
C HIS A 398 -19.97 -9.74 24.75
N PHE A 399 -19.80 -9.31 23.49
CA PHE A 399 -19.79 -10.19 22.31
C PHE A 399 -18.82 -11.36 22.46
N LEU A 400 -17.54 -11.06 22.72
CA LEU A 400 -16.48 -12.06 22.70
C LEU A 400 -16.71 -13.19 23.73
N ARG A 401 -16.97 -12.83 24.98
CA ARG A 401 -17.13 -13.84 26.04
C ARG A 401 -18.46 -14.57 25.95
N SER A 402 -19.51 -13.93 25.45
CA SER A 402 -20.79 -14.59 25.15
C SER A 402 -20.61 -15.69 24.10
N CYS A 403 -19.86 -15.40 23.03
CA CYS A 403 -19.52 -16.39 22.00
C CYS A 403 -18.70 -17.55 22.59
N ASN A 404 -17.68 -17.27 23.40
CA ASN A 404 -16.88 -18.30 24.06
C ASN A 404 -17.72 -19.21 24.98
N ALA A 405 -18.60 -18.62 25.80
CA ALA A 405 -19.47 -19.37 26.70
C ALA A 405 -20.45 -20.29 25.94
N ALA A 406 -20.90 -19.87 24.76
CA ALA A 406 -21.75 -20.69 23.91
C ALA A 406 -20.97 -21.79 23.19
N TYR A 407 -19.83 -21.45 22.60
CA TYR A 407 -18.94 -22.36 21.88
C TYR A 407 -18.46 -23.53 22.73
N THR A 408 -18.08 -23.28 23.99
CA THR A 408 -17.58 -24.34 24.90
C THR A 408 -18.62 -25.43 25.18
N ARG A 409 -19.91 -25.14 25.00
CA ARG A 409 -21.00 -26.10 25.18
C ARG A 409 -21.48 -26.73 23.88
N SER A 410 -21.03 -26.23 22.74
CA SER A 410 -21.35 -26.83 21.45
C SER A 410 -20.57 -28.12 21.26
N THR A 411 -21.23 -29.14 20.73
CA THR A 411 -20.62 -30.42 20.34
C THR A 411 -20.67 -30.66 18.84
N ALA A 412 -21.25 -29.71 18.07
CA ALA A 412 -21.35 -29.84 16.63
C ALA A 412 -19.93 -29.81 16.01
N PRO A 413 -19.68 -30.57 14.94
CA PRO A 413 -18.39 -30.53 14.25
C PRO A 413 -18.08 -29.15 13.64
N PHE A 414 -19.12 -28.34 13.40
CA PHE A 414 -19.00 -26.99 12.85
C PHE A 414 -19.84 -25.99 13.65
N VAL A 415 -19.35 -24.77 13.74
CA VAL A 415 -19.99 -23.67 14.46
C VAL A 415 -20.15 -22.49 13.52
N LEU A 416 -21.37 -21.99 13.37
CA LEU A 416 -21.63 -20.74 12.66
C LEU A 416 -21.76 -19.62 13.68
N LEU A 417 -20.88 -18.63 13.63
CA LEU A 417 -21.10 -17.34 14.26
C LEU A 417 -22.03 -16.52 13.38
N LEU A 418 -23.11 -16.00 13.95
CA LEU A 418 -24.06 -15.16 13.23
C LEU A 418 -24.53 -14.02 14.14
N ASN A 419 -24.30 -12.78 13.71
CA ASN A 419 -24.82 -11.63 14.46
C ASN A 419 -26.35 -11.62 14.47
N ASN A 420 -26.95 -11.07 15.53
CA ASN A 420 -28.40 -11.01 15.67
C ASN A 420 -29.07 -10.01 14.71
N ASP A 421 -28.31 -9.15 14.06
CA ASP A 421 -28.73 -8.22 13.00
C ASP A 421 -28.31 -8.69 11.59
N ALA A 422 -27.93 -9.96 11.45
CA ALA A 422 -27.65 -10.63 10.19
C ALA A 422 -28.81 -11.55 9.76
N GLN A 423 -29.04 -11.67 8.45
CA GLN A 423 -30.06 -12.53 7.85
C GLN A 423 -29.43 -13.40 6.77
N LEU A 424 -29.80 -14.68 6.72
CA LEU A 424 -29.30 -15.63 5.71
C LEU A 424 -30.27 -15.68 4.53
N GLU A 425 -29.77 -15.54 3.30
CA GLU A 425 -30.54 -15.92 2.11
C GLU A 425 -30.65 -17.46 2.02
N PRO A 426 -31.69 -18.03 1.37
CA PRO A 426 -32.02 -19.45 1.48
C PRO A 426 -30.87 -20.45 1.28
N ASP A 427 -30.06 -20.28 0.23
CA ASP A 427 -28.98 -21.24 -0.10
C ASP A 427 -27.66 -20.97 0.64
N THR A 428 -27.63 -19.99 1.52
CA THR A 428 -26.37 -19.49 2.13
C THR A 428 -25.72 -20.54 3.02
N LEU A 429 -26.51 -21.16 3.90
CA LEU A 429 -25.96 -22.14 4.85
C LEU A 429 -25.52 -23.42 4.15
N ASP A 430 -26.27 -23.88 3.15
CA ASP A 430 -25.92 -25.03 2.32
C ASP A 430 -24.65 -24.76 1.48
N GLY A 431 -24.51 -23.54 0.93
CA GLY A 431 -23.32 -23.13 0.19
C GLY A 431 -22.06 -23.10 1.06
N LEU A 432 -22.14 -22.48 2.26
CA LEU A 432 -21.02 -22.48 3.22
C LEU A 432 -20.67 -23.91 3.66
N TRP A 433 -21.68 -24.75 3.87
CA TRP A 433 -21.50 -26.14 4.27
C TRP A 433 -20.81 -26.98 3.19
N ALA A 434 -21.26 -26.85 1.95
CA ALA A 434 -20.67 -27.53 0.81
C ALA A 434 -19.21 -27.12 0.63
N ALA A 435 -18.92 -25.81 0.67
CA ALA A 435 -17.58 -25.28 0.51
C ALA A 435 -16.62 -25.78 1.59
N ILE A 436 -16.99 -25.67 2.88
CA ILE A 436 -16.10 -26.10 3.96
C ILE A 436 -15.88 -27.62 3.97
N ARG A 437 -16.82 -28.42 3.46
CA ARG A 437 -16.66 -29.88 3.40
C ARG A 437 -15.93 -30.40 2.19
N ALA A 438 -15.92 -29.64 1.10
CA ALA A 438 -15.21 -30.01 -0.12
C ALA A 438 -13.71 -30.24 0.14
N ASP A 439 -13.14 -29.55 1.14
CA ASP A 439 -11.73 -29.63 1.46
C ASP A 439 -11.46 -29.59 2.98
N PRO A 440 -10.82 -30.64 3.57
CA PRO A 440 -10.47 -30.68 4.99
C PRO A 440 -9.51 -29.57 5.48
N GLU A 441 -8.80 -28.90 4.56
CA GLU A 441 -7.93 -27.77 4.89
C GLU A 441 -8.71 -26.46 5.01
N ILE A 442 -9.93 -26.35 4.46
CA ILE A 442 -10.77 -25.18 4.70
C ILE A 442 -11.23 -25.24 6.15
N ALA A 443 -10.67 -24.35 6.98
CA ALA A 443 -10.92 -24.29 8.41
C ALA A 443 -12.08 -23.34 8.73
N ALA A 444 -12.36 -22.39 7.85
CA ALA A 444 -13.54 -21.53 7.94
C ALA A 444 -14.06 -21.13 6.55
N ALA A 445 -15.36 -20.85 6.48
CA ALA A 445 -16.03 -20.35 5.28
C ALA A 445 -16.88 -19.11 5.62
N VAL A 446 -16.84 -18.10 4.77
CA VAL A 446 -17.63 -16.86 4.90
C VAL A 446 -18.41 -16.54 3.64
N PRO A 447 -19.63 -15.99 3.77
CA PRO A 447 -20.44 -15.60 2.64
C PRO A 447 -20.04 -14.21 2.13
N LYS A 448 -20.63 -13.82 1.00
CA LYS A 448 -20.79 -12.42 0.61
C LYS A 448 -21.76 -11.74 1.57
N ILE A 449 -21.37 -10.59 2.12
CA ILE A 449 -22.25 -9.80 2.98
C ILE A 449 -22.74 -8.56 2.25
N LEU A 450 -24.04 -8.30 2.35
CA LEU A 450 -24.75 -7.22 1.69
C LEU A 450 -25.35 -6.26 2.71
N TYR A 451 -25.41 -4.99 2.34
CA TYR A 451 -26.26 -4.02 3.02
C TYR A 451 -27.74 -4.27 2.67
N PRO A 452 -28.69 -3.84 3.52
CA PRO A 452 -30.12 -4.00 3.27
C PRO A 452 -30.64 -3.34 1.98
N ASN A 453 -29.88 -2.40 1.39
CA ASN A 453 -30.20 -1.76 0.11
C ASN A 453 -29.64 -2.52 -1.12
N GLY A 454 -29.10 -3.73 -0.93
CA GLY A 454 -28.56 -4.56 -1.99
C GLY A 454 -27.14 -4.22 -2.44
N ARG A 455 -26.48 -3.25 -1.80
CA ARG A 455 -25.06 -2.95 -2.05
C ARG A 455 -24.16 -3.98 -1.36
N LEU A 456 -22.98 -4.20 -1.93
CA LEU A 456 -21.95 -5.03 -1.31
C LEU A 456 -21.46 -4.37 -0.01
N GLN A 457 -21.47 -5.10 1.10
CA GLN A 457 -20.83 -4.68 2.34
C GLN A 457 -19.39 -5.22 2.37
N GLU A 458 -19.24 -6.53 2.16
CA GLU A 458 -17.93 -7.17 2.05
C GLU A 458 -17.99 -8.44 1.20
N ALA A 459 -17.02 -8.57 0.29
CA ALA A 459 -16.70 -9.79 -0.44
C ALA A 459 -15.47 -10.48 0.18
N GLY A 460 -15.45 -10.62 1.51
CA GLY A 460 -14.27 -10.95 2.31
C GLY A 460 -13.49 -9.72 2.79
N CYS A 461 -12.47 -9.94 3.61
CA CYS A 461 -11.73 -8.88 4.29
C CYS A 461 -10.22 -8.96 3.98
N THR A 462 -9.52 -7.83 4.09
CA THR A 462 -8.06 -7.71 3.99
C THR A 462 -7.47 -7.26 5.32
N ILE A 463 -6.22 -7.64 5.57
CA ILE A 463 -5.43 -7.13 6.69
C ILE A 463 -4.06 -6.70 6.19
N GLU A 464 -3.59 -5.56 6.68
CA GLU A 464 -2.30 -4.98 6.33
C GLU A 464 -1.22 -5.38 7.36
N PRO A 465 0.08 -5.27 7.01
CA PRO A 465 1.17 -5.62 7.93
C PRO A 465 1.21 -4.82 9.24
N ASP A 466 0.54 -3.65 9.29
CA ASP A 466 0.36 -2.82 10.48
C ASP A 466 -0.92 -3.16 11.27
N GLY A 467 -1.62 -4.23 10.88
CA GLY A 467 -2.83 -4.70 11.55
C GLY A 467 -4.09 -3.93 11.18
N ASP A 468 -4.03 -3.00 10.24
CA ASP A 468 -5.22 -2.34 9.72
C ASP A 468 -6.05 -3.30 8.86
N THR A 469 -7.37 -3.14 8.91
CA THR A 469 -8.32 -4.08 8.29
C THR A 469 -9.20 -3.39 7.28
N GLY A 470 -9.40 -4.01 6.12
CA GLY A 470 -10.26 -3.53 5.05
C GLY A 470 -11.38 -4.50 4.70
N MET A 471 -12.50 -3.96 4.22
CA MET A 471 -13.59 -4.73 3.60
C MET A 471 -13.47 -4.63 2.08
N VAL A 472 -13.57 -5.76 1.37
CA VAL A 472 -13.44 -5.78 -0.09
C VAL A 472 -14.76 -5.41 -0.74
N GLY A 473 -14.77 -4.36 -1.56
CA GLY A 473 -15.89 -3.99 -2.44
C GLY A 473 -17.02 -3.16 -1.80
N VAL A 474 -16.74 -2.47 -0.69
CA VAL A 474 -17.74 -1.66 0.04
C VAL A 474 -18.52 -0.73 -0.89
N GLY A 475 -19.85 -0.87 -0.88
CA GLY A 475 -20.79 -0.05 -1.64
C GLY A 475 -20.96 -0.42 -3.12
N ASP A 476 -20.10 -1.28 -3.66
CA ASP A 476 -20.08 -1.67 -5.07
C ASP A 476 -21.21 -2.66 -5.43
N ASP A 477 -21.35 -2.97 -6.73
CA ASP A 477 -22.28 -3.98 -7.25
C ASP A 477 -21.83 -5.39 -6.82
N PRO A 478 -22.61 -6.13 -6.02
CA PRO A 478 -22.24 -7.46 -5.55
C PRO A 478 -22.13 -8.53 -6.64
N ASP A 479 -22.66 -8.28 -7.85
CA ASP A 479 -22.63 -9.26 -8.95
C ASP A 479 -21.48 -9.03 -9.93
N GLN A 480 -20.57 -8.10 -9.65
CA GLN A 480 -19.35 -8.02 -10.47
C GLN A 480 -18.57 -9.34 -10.40
N PRO A 481 -17.97 -9.81 -11.51
CA PRO A 481 -17.27 -11.09 -11.57
C PRO A 481 -16.22 -11.28 -10.47
N MET A 482 -15.49 -10.21 -10.13
CA MET A 482 -14.49 -10.21 -9.04
C MET A 482 -15.05 -10.54 -7.65
N TYR A 483 -16.34 -10.34 -7.40
CA TYR A 483 -17.00 -10.62 -6.12
C TYR A 483 -17.80 -11.92 -6.14
N THR A 484 -17.99 -12.56 -7.30
CA THR A 484 -18.69 -13.86 -7.39
C THR A 484 -17.73 -15.04 -7.30
N HIS A 485 -16.45 -14.83 -7.57
CA HIS A 485 -15.41 -15.85 -7.49
C HIS A 485 -15.10 -16.25 -6.04
N GLU A 486 -15.06 -17.57 -5.80
CA GLU A 486 -14.59 -18.13 -4.53
C GLU A 486 -13.07 -18.04 -4.43
N ARG A 487 -12.57 -17.61 -3.27
CA ARG A 487 -11.13 -17.46 -3.05
C ARG A 487 -10.78 -17.59 -1.59
N ASP A 488 -9.53 -17.93 -1.31
CA ASP A 488 -9.02 -17.88 0.05
C ASP A 488 -8.73 -16.43 0.46
N ILE A 489 -9.08 -16.06 1.69
CA ILE A 489 -8.96 -14.71 2.25
C ILE A 489 -8.14 -14.75 3.54
N PRO A 490 -7.52 -13.62 3.97
CA PRO A 490 -6.74 -13.62 5.20
C PRO A 490 -7.58 -13.84 6.46
N TYR A 491 -8.80 -13.29 6.49
CA TYR A 491 -9.79 -13.51 7.54
C TYR A 491 -11.20 -13.14 7.04
N GLY A 492 -12.23 -13.60 7.74
CA GLY A 492 -13.62 -13.20 7.50
C GLY A 492 -14.27 -12.65 8.77
N SER A 493 -15.26 -11.78 8.63
CA SER A 493 -15.87 -11.07 9.76
C SER A 493 -16.69 -11.99 10.66
N GLY A 494 -16.74 -11.67 11.95
CA GLY A 494 -17.61 -12.35 12.92
C GLY A 494 -19.11 -12.19 12.66
N ALA A 495 -19.53 -11.41 11.65
CA ALA A 495 -20.94 -11.20 11.33
C ALA A 495 -21.64 -12.47 10.79
N CYS A 496 -20.92 -13.25 9.99
CA CYS A 496 -21.35 -14.57 9.51
C CYS A 496 -20.13 -15.42 9.15
N LEU A 497 -19.69 -16.29 10.08
CA LEU A 497 -18.44 -17.05 9.96
C LEU A 497 -18.64 -18.52 10.39
N LEU A 498 -18.58 -19.44 9.42
CA LEU A 498 -18.65 -20.88 9.68
C LEU A 498 -17.25 -21.41 9.95
N VAL A 499 -17.02 -22.03 11.11
CA VAL A 499 -15.71 -22.57 11.50
C VAL A 499 -15.77 -24.07 11.78
N ARG A 500 -14.70 -24.77 11.46
CA ARG A 500 -14.51 -26.18 11.81
C ARG A 500 -14.02 -26.30 13.25
N ARG A 501 -14.79 -26.97 14.10
CA ARG A 501 -14.55 -26.98 15.55
C ARG A 501 -13.21 -27.59 15.92
N ASP A 502 -12.83 -28.69 15.27
CA ASP A 502 -11.57 -29.42 15.50
C ASP A 502 -10.30 -28.61 15.18
N ARG A 503 -10.42 -27.50 14.43
CA ARG A 503 -9.30 -26.59 14.11
C ARG A 503 -9.17 -25.41 15.06
N VAL A 504 -10.20 -25.09 15.84
CA VAL A 504 -10.26 -23.88 16.68
C VAL A 504 -9.52 -24.05 18.01
N GLY A 505 -9.78 -25.14 18.73
CA GLY A 505 -9.26 -25.41 20.08
C GLY A 505 -10.34 -25.33 21.17
N GLU A 506 -9.93 -25.12 22.42
CA GLU A 506 -10.86 -25.11 23.58
C GLU A 506 -11.74 -23.85 23.64
N THR A 507 -11.20 -22.72 23.19
CA THR A 507 -11.87 -21.40 23.20
C THR A 507 -11.95 -20.82 21.80
N LEU A 508 -13.11 -20.26 21.44
CA LEU A 508 -13.34 -19.69 20.12
C LEU A 508 -12.48 -18.44 19.88
N PHE A 509 -12.55 -17.49 20.81
CA PHE A 509 -11.85 -16.21 20.76
C PHE A 509 -10.88 -16.06 21.94
N ASP A 510 -9.78 -15.36 21.68
CA ASP A 510 -8.80 -14.99 22.71
C ASP A 510 -9.29 -13.79 23.53
N GLU A 511 -9.42 -13.96 24.85
CA GLU A 511 -9.97 -12.94 25.73
C GLU A 511 -9.13 -11.66 25.83
N ARG A 512 -7.89 -11.64 25.33
CA ARG A 512 -7.11 -10.40 25.21
C ARG A 512 -7.79 -9.33 24.36
N PHE A 513 -8.67 -9.73 23.44
CA PHE A 513 -9.43 -8.83 22.57
C PHE A 513 -10.78 -8.42 23.19
N ALA A 514 -11.12 -8.85 24.40
CA ALA A 514 -12.39 -8.51 25.02
C ALA A 514 -12.51 -6.98 25.25
N PRO A 515 -13.66 -6.35 24.94
CA PRO A 515 -14.95 -6.98 24.68
C PRO A 515 -15.26 -7.38 23.22
N ALA A 516 -14.59 -6.77 22.22
CA ALA A 516 -14.84 -6.98 20.78
C ALA A 516 -13.75 -6.28 19.93
N TYR A 517 -13.80 -6.49 18.61
CA TYR A 517 -12.83 -6.11 17.58
C TYR A 517 -11.49 -6.89 17.61
N CYS A 518 -11.06 -7.35 16.44
CA CYS A 518 -9.86 -8.14 16.17
C CYS A 518 -9.90 -9.61 16.66
N GLU A 519 -10.94 -10.06 17.34
CA GLU A 519 -11.11 -11.47 17.74
C GLU A 519 -11.31 -12.42 16.57
N ASP A 520 -12.00 -11.97 15.53
CA ASP A 520 -12.23 -12.68 14.27
C ASP A 520 -10.95 -12.78 13.43
N VAL A 521 -10.20 -11.68 13.36
CA VAL A 521 -8.86 -11.62 12.79
C VAL A 521 -7.93 -12.60 13.49
N ASP A 522 -7.86 -12.55 14.83
CA ASP A 522 -7.04 -13.45 15.63
C ASP A 522 -7.40 -14.93 15.40
N LEU A 523 -8.70 -15.25 15.40
CA LEU A 523 -9.19 -16.58 15.13
C LEU A 523 -8.72 -17.08 13.76
N CYS A 524 -8.92 -16.29 12.70
CA CYS A 524 -8.50 -16.67 11.35
C CYS A 524 -6.98 -16.83 11.23
N ILE A 525 -6.19 -15.98 11.89
CA ILE A 525 -4.72 -16.13 11.95
C ILE A 525 -4.34 -17.44 12.63
N ARG A 526 -4.98 -17.81 13.75
CA ARG A 526 -4.74 -19.10 14.43
C ARG A 526 -5.11 -20.30 13.56
N LEU A 527 -6.25 -20.25 12.87
CA LEU A 527 -6.68 -21.31 11.95
C LEU A 527 -5.65 -21.49 10.81
N ARG A 528 -5.17 -20.38 10.23
CA ARG A 528 -4.13 -20.41 9.20
C ARG A 528 -2.79 -20.92 9.72
N GLN A 529 -2.43 -20.61 10.97
CA GLN A 529 -1.24 -21.15 11.60
C GLN A 529 -1.27 -22.66 11.79
N ALA A 530 -2.46 -23.22 11.99
CA ALA A 530 -2.68 -24.66 12.05
C ALA A 530 -2.75 -25.33 10.65
N GLY A 531 -2.39 -24.60 9.57
CA GLY A 531 -2.44 -25.08 8.19
C GLY A 531 -3.82 -24.97 7.55
N GLY A 532 -4.77 -24.27 8.18
CA GLY A 532 -6.11 -24.06 7.65
C GLY A 532 -6.19 -22.93 6.61
N ARG A 533 -7.21 -22.97 5.76
CA ARG A 533 -7.57 -21.92 4.81
C ARG A 533 -8.91 -21.31 5.17
N ILE A 534 -9.08 -20.02 4.90
CA ILE A 534 -10.32 -19.28 5.14
C ILE A 534 -10.93 -18.99 3.78
N ARG A 535 -12.09 -19.57 3.48
CA ARG A 535 -12.71 -19.52 2.17
C ARG A 535 -13.80 -18.46 2.11
N TYR A 536 -13.70 -17.53 1.18
CA TYR A 536 -14.83 -16.71 0.73
C TYR A 536 -15.68 -17.48 -0.28
N VAL A 537 -16.99 -17.53 -0.05
CA VAL A 537 -17.97 -18.24 -0.87
C VAL A 537 -18.89 -17.22 -1.54
N GLY A 538 -18.58 -16.82 -2.78
CA GLY A 538 -19.23 -15.70 -3.46
C GLY A 538 -20.71 -15.91 -3.84
N ALA A 539 -21.16 -17.17 -3.87
CA ALA A 539 -22.55 -17.55 -4.11
C ALA A 539 -23.43 -17.52 -2.85
N ALA A 540 -22.84 -17.69 -1.66
CA ALA A 540 -23.54 -17.62 -0.38
C ALA A 540 -23.72 -16.15 0.03
N ARG A 541 -24.92 -15.74 0.48
CA ARG A 541 -25.28 -14.32 0.66
C ARG A 541 -25.93 -14.06 2.02
N CYS A 542 -25.34 -13.14 2.78
CA CYS A 542 -25.85 -12.71 4.06
C CYS A 542 -26.18 -11.21 4.03
N ILE A 543 -27.32 -10.79 4.58
CA ILE A 543 -27.68 -9.38 4.71
C ILE A 543 -27.35 -8.95 6.14
N HIS A 544 -26.63 -7.85 6.32
CA HIS A 544 -26.23 -7.37 7.65
C HIS A 544 -26.60 -5.90 7.85
N HIS A 545 -27.32 -5.62 8.95
CA HIS A 545 -27.87 -4.29 9.26
C HIS A 545 -26.93 -3.48 10.17
N LEU A 546 -25.69 -3.22 9.72
CA LEU A 546 -24.50 -2.59 10.40
C LEU A 546 -24.74 -1.39 11.37
N SER A 547 -25.97 -0.91 11.56
CA SER A 547 -26.41 0.19 12.42
C SER A 547 -27.10 -0.21 13.72
N ALA A 548 -27.53 -1.46 13.92
CA ALA A 548 -28.36 -1.85 15.08
C ALA A 548 -27.55 -2.04 16.39
N SER A 549 -26.41 -2.72 16.34
CA SER A 549 -25.52 -2.94 17.50
C SER A 549 -24.58 -1.76 17.82
N THR A 550 -24.45 -0.81 16.90
CA THR A 550 -23.43 0.28 16.93
C THR A 550 -23.96 1.60 17.50
N SER A 551 -25.26 1.75 17.68
CA SER A 551 -25.90 3.02 18.10
C SER A 551 -25.67 3.39 19.58
N ALA A 552 -25.32 2.41 20.42
CA ALA A 552 -25.16 2.61 21.87
C ALA A 552 -23.76 3.08 22.30
N MET A 553 -22.73 2.94 21.45
CA MET A 553 -21.35 3.32 21.76
C MET A 553 -20.93 4.56 20.96
N SER A 554 -20.44 5.59 21.64
CA SER A 554 -19.90 6.79 20.97
C SER A 554 -18.80 6.39 19.97
N GLN A 555 -18.74 7.04 18.80
CA GLN A 555 -17.72 6.76 17.79
C GLN A 555 -16.29 6.81 18.34
N LEU A 556 -16.00 7.74 19.26
CA LEU A 556 -14.69 7.88 19.89
C LEU A 556 -14.28 6.64 20.70
N ARG A 557 -15.17 6.11 21.56
CA ARG A 557 -14.92 4.87 22.31
C ARG A 557 -14.68 3.67 21.40
N ARG A 558 -15.41 3.59 20.28
CA ARG A 558 -15.20 2.54 19.28
C ARG A 558 -13.81 2.63 18.66
N VAL A 559 -13.41 3.83 18.22
CA VAL A 559 -12.08 4.06 17.64
C VAL A 559 -10.98 3.72 18.65
N GLN A 560 -11.14 4.12 19.93
CA GLN A 560 -10.20 3.76 20.99
C GLN A 560 -10.08 2.25 21.19
N LEU A 561 -11.21 1.54 21.23
CA LEU A 561 -11.21 0.09 21.40
C LEU A 561 -10.55 -0.63 20.21
N VAL A 562 -10.88 -0.22 18.97
CA VAL A 562 -10.25 -0.75 17.75
C VAL A 562 -8.74 -0.53 17.80
N ARG A 563 -8.27 0.70 18.10
CA ARG A 563 -6.83 1.00 18.16
C ARG A 563 -6.12 0.19 19.24
N ARG A 564 -6.71 0.04 20.43
CA ARG A 564 -6.17 -0.80 21.50
C ARG A 564 -6.00 -2.25 21.04
N ASN A 565 -7.03 -2.81 20.41
CA ASN A 565 -7.01 -4.21 19.99
C ASN A 565 -6.15 -4.46 18.75
N GLN A 566 -6.01 -3.49 17.85
CA GLN A 566 -5.01 -3.50 16.78
C GLN A 566 -3.59 -3.56 17.34
N GLN A 567 -3.30 -2.78 18.40
CA GLN A 567 -2.01 -2.84 19.09
C GLN A 567 -1.77 -4.22 19.72
N THR A 568 -2.76 -4.79 20.42
CA THR A 568 -2.70 -6.17 20.93
C THR A 568 -2.45 -7.20 19.82
N LEU A 569 -3.10 -7.02 18.66
CA LEU A 569 -2.94 -7.89 17.50
C LEU A 569 -1.51 -7.81 16.96
N LEU A 570 -0.93 -6.62 16.86
CA LEU A 570 0.46 -6.40 16.45
C LEU A 570 1.47 -6.99 17.42
N GLU A 571 1.24 -6.84 18.73
CA GLU A 571 2.08 -7.46 19.76
C GLU A 571 2.06 -8.98 19.67
N LYS A 572 0.90 -9.56 19.33
CA LYS A 572 0.73 -11.01 19.20
C LYS A 572 1.24 -11.56 17.86
N TRP A 573 1.00 -10.85 16.75
CA TRP A 573 1.15 -11.39 15.39
C TRP A 573 2.00 -10.54 14.44
N GLY A 574 2.50 -9.38 14.85
CA GLY A 574 3.12 -8.39 13.96
C GLY A 574 4.29 -8.92 13.12
N ALA A 575 5.12 -9.82 13.64
CA ALA A 575 6.17 -10.47 12.85
C ALA A 575 5.59 -11.32 11.70
N ARG A 576 4.51 -12.06 11.97
CA ARG A 576 3.91 -12.96 10.99
C ARG A 576 3.05 -12.23 9.96
N LEU A 577 2.40 -11.14 10.35
CA LEU A 577 1.69 -10.25 9.42
C LEU A 577 2.65 -9.64 8.41
N LYS A 578 3.89 -9.34 8.81
CA LYS A 578 4.94 -8.84 7.91
C LYS A 578 5.43 -9.91 6.94
N ASP A 579 5.72 -11.12 7.41
CA ASP A 579 6.34 -12.17 6.58
C ASP A 579 5.35 -12.91 5.67
N GLY A 580 4.10 -13.12 6.14
CA GLY A 580 3.12 -13.98 5.47
C GLY A 580 2.17 -13.28 4.50
N MET A 581 2.35 -11.98 4.25
CA MET A 581 1.39 -11.17 3.48
C MET A 581 2.01 -10.31 2.38
N ALA A 582 3.34 -10.32 2.24
CA ALA A 582 4.05 -9.51 1.25
C ALA A 582 3.76 -9.99 -0.18
N VAL A 583 3.43 -9.05 -1.06
CA VAL A 583 3.32 -9.31 -2.51
C VAL A 583 4.72 -9.39 -3.10
N ARG A 584 5.00 -10.42 -3.91
CA ARG A 584 6.27 -10.58 -4.60
C ARG A 584 6.19 -9.93 -5.97
N VAL A 585 7.09 -8.97 -6.24
CA VAL A 585 7.16 -8.28 -7.53
C VAL A 585 8.09 -9.01 -8.47
N LEU A 586 7.60 -9.40 -9.66
CA LEU A 586 8.37 -10.09 -10.69
C LEU A 586 8.49 -9.21 -11.94
N ALA A 587 9.69 -9.03 -12.48
CA ALA A 587 9.90 -8.19 -13.67
C ALA A 587 10.29 -9.04 -14.88
N PHE A 588 9.66 -8.80 -16.04
CA PHE A 588 10.03 -9.45 -17.30
C PHE A 588 11.48 -9.11 -17.68
N TYR A 589 12.23 -10.10 -18.15
CA TYR A 589 13.67 -9.99 -18.37
C TYR A 589 14.04 -10.48 -19.76
N LEU A 590 14.62 -9.58 -20.55
CA LEU A 590 15.05 -9.81 -21.92
C LEU A 590 16.51 -10.30 -21.97
N PRO A 591 16.78 -11.50 -22.49
CA PRO A 591 18.15 -12.04 -22.55
C PRO A 591 19.00 -11.49 -23.72
N GLN A 592 18.47 -10.61 -24.58
CA GLN A 592 19.06 -10.24 -25.88
C GLN A 592 20.30 -9.32 -25.80
N PHE A 593 20.77 -8.93 -24.62
CA PHE A 593 21.95 -8.08 -24.46
C PHE A 593 23.27 -8.85 -24.58
N HIS A 594 23.35 -9.75 -25.57
CA HIS A 594 24.59 -10.41 -26.01
C HIS A 594 24.50 -10.76 -27.50
N PRO A 595 25.63 -10.77 -28.23
CA PRO A 595 25.63 -11.14 -29.64
C PRO A 595 25.40 -12.64 -29.82
N VAL A 596 24.59 -13.00 -30.81
CA VAL A 596 24.38 -14.39 -31.26
C VAL A 596 24.51 -14.48 -32.79
N PRO A 597 24.92 -15.63 -33.35
CA PRO A 597 25.11 -15.79 -34.80
C PRO A 597 23.89 -15.41 -35.64
N GLU A 598 22.70 -15.75 -35.15
CA GLU A 598 21.41 -15.42 -35.73
C GLU A 598 21.25 -13.90 -35.87
N ASN A 599 21.50 -13.17 -34.78
CA ASN A 599 21.40 -11.71 -34.79
C ASN A 599 22.44 -11.06 -35.72
N ASP A 600 23.67 -11.56 -35.69
CA ASP A 600 24.76 -11.07 -36.52
C ASP A 600 24.46 -11.21 -38.01
N LEU A 601 23.78 -12.30 -38.40
CA LEU A 601 23.37 -12.56 -39.78
C LEU A 601 22.37 -11.53 -40.31
N TRP A 602 21.44 -11.07 -39.47
CA TRP A 602 20.32 -10.23 -39.92
C TRP A 602 20.52 -8.74 -39.67
N TRP A 603 21.18 -8.38 -38.57
CA TRP A 603 21.33 -6.98 -38.13
C TRP A 603 22.78 -6.49 -38.15
N GLY A 604 23.73 -7.37 -38.48
CA GLY A 604 25.15 -7.08 -38.61
C GLY A 604 25.94 -7.54 -37.39
N LYS A 605 27.25 -7.75 -37.61
CA LYS A 605 28.15 -8.33 -36.61
C LYS A 605 28.17 -7.57 -35.29
N GLY A 606 28.00 -8.29 -34.19
CA GLY A 606 28.00 -7.77 -32.82
C GLY A 606 26.67 -7.14 -32.41
N PHE A 607 25.57 -7.43 -33.10
CA PHE A 607 24.29 -6.78 -32.82
C PHE A 607 23.75 -7.16 -31.43
N THR A 608 23.38 -6.13 -30.68
CA THR A 608 22.54 -6.17 -29.47
C THR A 608 21.57 -4.99 -29.53
N GLU A 609 20.54 -5.00 -28.69
CA GLU A 609 19.55 -3.91 -28.63
C GLU A 609 20.18 -2.54 -28.34
N TRP A 610 21.35 -2.49 -27.70
CA TRP A 610 22.13 -1.25 -27.52
C TRP A 610 22.40 -0.50 -28.83
N THR A 611 22.54 -1.24 -29.94
CA THR A 611 22.73 -0.67 -31.27
C THR A 611 21.58 0.23 -31.70
N ASN A 612 20.34 -0.19 -31.38
CA ASN A 612 19.14 0.56 -31.71
C ASN A 612 18.91 1.68 -30.69
N VAL A 613 19.07 1.39 -29.40
CA VAL A 613 18.87 2.34 -28.30
C VAL A 613 19.75 3.59 -28.48
N THR A 614 21.04 3.41 -28.75
CA THR A 614 21.98 4.53 -28.92
C THR A 614 21.74 5.38 -30.18
N ARG A 615 21.02 4.85 -31.17
CA ARG A 615 20.69 5.56 -32.42
C ARG A 615 19.36 6.30 -32.37
N ALA A 616 18.55 6.05 -31.35
CA ALA A 616 17.25 6.69 -31.20
C ALA A 616 17.40 8.21 -31.07
N GLN A 617 16.45 8.94 -31.66
CA GLN A 617 16.44 10.41 -31.66
C GLN A 617 15.03 10.92 -31.34
N PRO A 618 14.91 12.07 -30.65
CA PRO A 618 13.62 12.70 -30.38
C PRO A 618 12.82 12.90 -31.67
N SER A 619 11.53 12.56 -31.61
CA SER A 619 10.64 12.67 -32.79
C SER A 619 9.64 13.81 -32.71
N TYR A 620 9.38 14.33 -31.51
CA TYR A 620 8.55 15.50 -31.24
C TYR A 620 9.12 16.31 -30.07
N ASP A 621 8.60 17.52 -29.85
CA ASP A 621 9.07 18.41 -28.77
C ASP A 621 8.86 17.78 -27.38
N GLY A 622 9.88 17.84 -26.51
CA GLY A 622 9.86 17.19 -25.19
C GLY A 622 10.03 15.66 -25.17
N HIS A 623 10.24 15.01 -26.33
CA HIS A 623 10.46 13.56 -26.42
C HIS A 623 11.85 13.17 -25.88
N TYR A 624 11.90 12.39 -24.80
CA TYR A 624 13.14 11.85 -24.23
C TYR A 624 13.66 10.67 -25.06
N GLN A 625 14.63 10.92 -25.94
CA GLN A 625 15.45 9.89 -26.60
C GLN A 625 16.86 10.44 -26.87
N PRO A 626 17.90 9.60 -26.86
CA PRO A 626 17.90 8.20 -26.48
C PRO A 626 17.74 7.98 -24.96
N HIS A 627 17.12 6.88 -24.55
CA HIS A 627 17.20 6.38 -23.16
C HIS A 627 18.55 5.69 -22.98
N LEU A 628 19.45 6.26 -22.18
CA LEU A 628 20.80 5.70 -21.97
C LEU A 628 20.95 5.13 -20.55
N PRO A 629 21.65 3.99 -20.39
CA PRO A 629 21.87 3.39 -19.08
C PRO A 629 22.76 4.26 -18.19
N ALA A 630 22.51 4.19 -16.88
CA ALA A 630 23.33 4.80 -15.84
C ALA A 630 24.36 3.79 -15.30
N ASP A 631 24.06 3.11 -14.18
CA ASP A 631 25.07 2.39 -13.38
C ASP A 631 25.71 1.19 -14.06
N LEU A 632 24.90 0.39 -14.77
CA LEU A 632 25.35 -0.87 -15.38
C LEU A 632 25.95 -0.67 -16.78
N GLY A 633 25.83 0.54 -17.33
CA GLY A 633 26.30 0.87 -18.68
C GLY A 633 25.71 -0.03 -19.77
N PHE A 634 26.42 -0.12 -20.90
CA PHE A 634 26.06 -0.98 -22.02
C PHE A 634 26.59 -2.41 -21.78
N TYR A 635 25.93 -3.13 -20.87
CA TYR A 635 26.38 -4.44 -20.40
C TYR A 635 26.25 -5.56 -21.44
N ASP A 636 26.86 -6.71 -21.14
CA ASP A 636 26.89 -7.92 -21.97
C ASP A 636 26.53 -9.17 -21.15
N LEU A 637 25.42 -9.83 -21.48
CA LEU A 637 24.89 -10.99 -20.75
C LEU A 637 25.64 -12.30 -20.99
N ARG A 638 26.76 -12.27 -21.73
CA ARG A 638 27.76 -13.35 -21.63
C ARG A 638 28.44 -13.36 -20.25
N LEU A 639 28.47 -12.20 -19.59
CA LEU A 639 28.98 -12.02 -18.24
C LEU A 639 27.84 -12.24 -17.26
N VAL A 640 27.97 -13.29 -16.46
CA VAL A 640 26.96 -13.66 -15.46
C VAL A 640 27.02 -12.76 -14.23
N GLU A 641 28.17 -12.12 -13.98
CA GLU A 641 28.34 -11.07 -12.99
C GLU A 641 27.37 -9.90 -13.23
N THR A 642 27.06 -9.60 -14.51
CA THR A 642 26.03 -8.61 -14.86
C THR A 642 24.65 -9.02 -14.34
N MET A 643 24.29 -10.30 -14.49
CA MET A 643 23.01 -10.81 -14.00
C MET A 643 22.94 -10.80 -12.46
N GLU A 644 24.06 -11.09 -11.80
CA GLU A 644 24.18 -11.00 -10.34
C GLU A 644 24.03 -9.55 -9.84
N ASP A 645 24.64 -8.59 -10.53
CA ASP A 645 24.51 -7.16 -10.22
C ASP A 645 23.08 -6.67 -10.43
N GLN A 646 22.42 -7.10 -11.51
CA GLN A 646 21.00 -6.83 -11.78
C GLN A 646 20.10 -7.41 -10.69
N MET A 647 20.30 -8.67 -10.29
CA MET A 647 19.54 -9.31 -9.21
C MET A 647 19.78 -8.61 -7.86
N ARG A 648 21.02 -8.22 -7.56
CA ARG A 648 21.36 -7.48 -6.34
C ARG A 648 20.66 -6.12 -6.30
N MET A 649 20.63 -5.42 -7.44
CA MET A 649 19.92 -4.16 -7.62
C MET A 649 18.41 -4.36 -7.47
N ALA A 650 17.82 -5.34 -8.14
CA ALA A 650 16.40 -5.67 -8.04
C ALA A 650 15.97 -5.92 -6.58
N ARG A 651 16.72 -6.78 -5.87
CA ARG A 651 16.45 -7.13 -4.47
C ARG A 651 16.56 -5.93 -3.53
N ARG A 652 17.47 -4.98 -3.79
CA ARG A 652 17.62 -3.75 -2.99
C ARG A 652 16.32 -2.94 -2.92
N TYR A 653 15.52 -2.97 -3.98
CA TYR A 653 14.26 -2.23 -4.08
C TYR A 653 13.01 -3.11 -3.93
N GLY A 654 13.17 -4.37 -3.53
CA GLY A 654 12.04 -5.28 -3.28
C GLY A 654 11.50 -6.00 -4.52
N VAL A 655 12.14 -5.88 -5.69
CA VAL A 655 11.84 -6.76 -6.83
C VAL A 655 12.34 -8.16 -6.49
N HIS A 656 11.40 -9.11 -6.41
CA HIS A 656 11.63 -10.45 -5.88
C HIS A 656 12.42 -11.34 -6.84
N GLY A 657 12.20 -11.19 -8.15
CA GLY A 657 12.87 -11.99 -9.16
C GLY A 657 12.45 -11.64 -10.58
N PHE A 658 12.94 -12.40 -11.55
CA PHE A 658 12.75 -12.13 -12.97
C PHE A 658 11.90 -13.17 -13.69
N VAL A 659 11.08 -12.71 -14.63
CA VAL A 659 10.38 -13.56 -15.60
C VAL A 659 11.23 -13.57 -16.86
N MET A 660 12.10 -14.57 -17.00
CA MET A 660 13.08 -14.59 -18.07
C MET A 660 12.46 -15.15 -19.35
N TYR A 661 12.53 -14.38 -20.44
CA TYR A 661 12.10 -14.87 -21.75
C TYR A 661 12.96 -16.04 -22.19
N TYR A 662 12.30 -17.08 -22.69
CA TYR A 662 12.92 -18.27 -23.23
C TYR A 662 12.50 -18.49 -24.68
N TYR A 663 13.49 -18.62 -25.56
CA TYR A 663 13.30 -18.77 -27.00
C TYR A 663 13.76 -20.17 -27.44
N ASN A 664 12.79 -21.00 -27.81
CA ASN A 664 13.00 -22.31 -28.41
C ASN A 664 12.14 -22.41 -29.66
N PHE A 665 12.83 -22.60 -30.79
CA PHE A 665 12.26 -22.75 -32.12
C PHE A 665 12.62 -24.11 -32.69
N GLN A 666 11.67 -25.05 -32.74
CA GLN A 666 11.91 -26.36 -33.36
C GLN A 666 13.07 -27.15 -32.70
N GLY A 667 13.27 -26.97 -31.38
CA GLY A 667 14.40 -27.53 -30.64
C GLY A 667 15.70 -26.72 -30.74
N GLN A 668 15.74 -25.68 -31.58
CA GLN A 668 16.85 -24.72 -31.62
C GLN A 668 16.65 -23.66 -30.53
N ARG A 669 17.56 -23.69 -29.54
CA ARG A 669 17.63 -22.69 -28.47
C ARG A 669 18.35 -21.45 -29.00
N VAL A 670 17.76 -20.27 -28.81
CA VAL A 670 18.37 -19.00 -29.19
C VAL A 670 18.34 -18.04 -28.00
N LEU A 671 19.33 -17.15 -27.90
CA LEU A 671 19.51 -16.26 -26.74
C LEU A 671 19.60 -17.01 -25.38
N ASP A 672 19.95 -18.30 -25.41
CA ASP A 672 19.84 -19.21 -24.26
C ASP A 672 21.07 -19.19 -23.34
N LEU A 673 22.13 -18.49 -23.75
CA LEU A 673 23.39 -18.46 -23.02
C LEU A 673 23.25 -17.97 -21.56
N PRO A 674 22.49 -16.90 -21.26
CA PRO A 674 22.27 -16.48 -19.87
C PRO A 674 21.64 -17.59 -19.02
N LEU A 675 20.62 -18.29 -19.53
CA LEU A 675 19.98 -19.41 -18.84
C LEU A 675 20.96 -20.57 -18.62
N ARG A 676 21.72 -20.95 -19.65
CA ARG A 676 22.72 -22.01 -19.54
C ARG A 676 23.78 -21.69 -18.51
N ASN A 677 24.23 -20.44 -18.44
CA ASN A 677 25.20 -19.99 -17.44
C ASN A 677 24.63 -20.10 -16.02
N LEU A 678 23.36 -19.69 -15.81
CA LEU A 678 22.67 -19.84 -14.54
C LEU A 678 22.54 -21.31 -14.12
N ILE A 679 22.10 -22.18 -15.03
CA ILE A 679 21.97 -23.63 -14.78
C ILE A 679 23.32 -24.25 -14.44
N ALA A 680 24.38 -23.87 -15.17
CA ALA A 680 25.72 -24.39 -14.94
C ALA A 680 26.31 -23.95 -13.58
N ARG A 681 25.97 -22.73 -13.12
CA ARG A 681 26.40 -22.23 -11.80
C ARG A 681 25.58 -22.82 -10.66
N GLY A 682 24.28 -23.04 -10.86
CA GLY A 682 23.38 -23.49 -9.80
C GLY A 682 23.14 -22.44 -8.72
N ASP A 683 23.17 -21.15 -9.07
CA ASP A 683 23.05 -20.03 -8.12
C ASP A 683 21.66 -20.01 -7.45
N ALA A 684 21.66 -20.00 -6.12
CA ALA A 684 20.45 -19.95 -5.31
C ALA A 684 19.93 -18.52 -5.10
N ASP A 685 20.76 -17.49 -5.30
CA ASP A 685 20.40 -16.09 -5.08
C ASP A 685 19.67 -15.46 -6.27
N PHE A 686 19.89 -15.98 -7.48
CA PHE A 686 19.19 -15.56 -8.68
C PHE A 686 17.77 -16.17 -8.75
N ARG A 687 16.76 -15.36 -8.47
CA ARG A 687 15.35 -15.78 -8.44
C ARG A 687 14.66 -15.55 -9.77
N PHE A 688 14.06 -16.59 -10.35
CA PHE A 688 13.43 -16.47 -11.65
C PHE A 688 12.35 -17.52 -11.93
N CYS A 689 11.50 -17.23 -12.93
CA CYS A 689 10.71 -18.22 -13.66
C CYS A 689 10.90 -18.00 -15.17
N LEU A 690 10.49 -18.98 -15.98
CA LEU A 690 10.57 -18.87 -17.44
C LEU A 690 9.24 -18.39 -18.03
N CYS A 691 9.33 -17.58 -19.09
CA CYS A 691 8.22 -17.31 -19.99
C CYS A 691 8.60 -17.76 -21.40
N TRP A 692 7.88 -18.73 -21.95
CA TRP A 692 8.10 -19.17 -23.32
C TRP A 692 7.61 -18.10 -24.30
N ALA A 693 8.56 -17.44 -24.97
CA ALA A 693 8.29 -16.49 -26.05
C ALA A 693 7.95 -17.27 -27.32
N ASN A 694 6.77 -17.89 -27.33
CA ASN A 694 6.36 -18.88 -28.33
C ASN A 694 5.84 -18.26 -29.65
N GLU A 695 6.37 -17.12 -30.09
CA GLU A 695 5.94 -16.51 -31.34
C GLU A 695 7.02 -16.58 -32.41
N ASN A 696 6.63 -16.47 -33.69
CA ASN A 696 7.61 -16.38 -34.77
C ASN A 696 8.58 -15.22 -34.54
N TRP A 697 9.87 -15.44 -34.80
CA TRP A 697 10.82 -14.34 -34.84
C TRP A 697 10.71 -13.64 -36.19
N THR A 698 10.29 -12.38 -36.23
CA THR A 698 10.05 -11.62 -37.47
C THR A 698 11.01 -10.43 -37.64
N LYS A 699 11.26 -10.01 -38.89
CA LYS A 699 12.04 -8.79 -39.20
C LYS A 699 11.38 -7.49 -38.71
N HIS A 700 10.04 -7.51 -38.63
CA HIS A 700 9.26 -6.46 -38.00
C HIS A 700 8.99 -6.90 -36.56
N TRP A 701 9.44 -6.12 -35.59
CA TRP A 701 9.40 -6.43 -34.16
C TRP A 701 8.00 -6.28 -33.52
N ASP A 702 6.94 -6.24 -34.34
CA ASP A 702 5.56 -5.99 -33.91
C ASP A 702 4.72 -7.27 -33.75
N GLY A 703 5.31 -8.45 -33.98
CA GLY A 703 4.66 -9.76 -33.83
C GLY A 703 3.42 -9.98 -34.72
N GLY A 704 3.10 -9.03 -35.62
CA GLY A 704 1.83 -8.96 -36.35
C GLY A 704 1.92 -9.40 -37.81
N SER A 705 3.11 -9.34 -38.42
CA SER A 705 3.29 -9.68 -39.83
C SER A 705 3.95 -11.06 -40.02
N GLN A 706 3.16 -12.07 -40.40
CA GLN A 706 3.65 -13.42 -40.76
C GLN A 706 4.49 -13.45 -42.06
N LYS A 707 4.54 -12.36 -42.83
CA LYS A 707 5.13 -12.36 -44.19
C LYS A 707 6.66 -12.26 -44.23
N HIS A 708 7.34 -12.08 -43.10
CA HIS A 708 8.80 -11.93 -43.01
C HIS A 708 9.42 -12.57 -41.74
N ALA A 709 9.08 -13.83 -41.46
CA ALA A 709 9.70 -14.60 -40.36
C ALA A 709 11.18 -14.89 -40.66
N LEU A 710 12.04 -14.56 -39.69
CA LEU A 710 13.46 -14.93 -39.62
C LEU A 710 13.62 -16.37 -39.10
N MET A 711 12.83 -16.73 -38.10
CA MET A 711 12.66 -18.09 -37.61
C MET A 711 11.18 -18.38 -37.39
N THR A 712 10.72 -19.54 -37.86
CA THR A 712 9.33 -19.98 -37.72
C THR A 712 9.18 -20.83 -36.47
N GLN A 713 8.11 -20.58 -35.74
CA GLN A 713 7.67 -21.45 -34.66
C GLN A 713 6.77 -22.54 -35.22
N ASP A 714 7.06 -23.79 -34.83
CA ASP A 714 6.10 -24.88 -34.93
C ASP A 714 5.67 -25.33 -33.53
N TYR A 715 4.64 -26.16 -33.52
CA TYR A 715 4.06 -26.75 -32.32
C TYR A 715 4.00 -28.26 -32.49
N GLU A 716 5.09 -28.82 -33.01
CA GLU A 716 5.24 -30.27 -33.11
C GLU A 716 5.87 -30.83 -31.82
N GLN A 717 5.70 -32.14 -31.62
CA GLN A 717 6.13 -32.83 -30.41
C GLN A 717 7.60 -32.57 -30.00
N PRO A 718 8.60 -32.55 -30.91
CA PRO A 718 10.00 -32.27 -30.54
C PRO A 718 10.23 -30.90 -29.89
N THR A 719 9.44 -29.90 -30.30
CA THR A 719 9.51 -28.53 -29.76
C THR A 719 9.06 -28.50 -28.31
N PHE A 720 7.93 -29.16 -28.00
CA PHE A 720 7.44 -29.24 -26.63
C PHE A 720 8.30 -30.13 -25.73
N GLU A 721 8.87 -31.22 -26.27
CA GLU A 721 9.77 -32.10 -25.53
C GLU A 721 11.03 -31.36 -25.08
N SER A 722 11.69 -30.67 -26.01
CA SER A 722 12.89 -29.88 -25.70
C SER A 722 12.59 -28.71 -24.76
N PHE A 723 11.48 -28.01 -24.98
CA PHE A 723 11.02 -26.95 -24.06
C PHE A 723 10.78 -27.49 -22.65
N ALA A 724 10.08 -28.62 -22.51
CA ALA A 724 9.79 -29.23 -21.22
C ALA A 724 11.09 -29.65 -20.50
N ASP A 725 12.05 -30.24 -21.21
CA ASP A 725 13.35 -30.63 -20.65
C ASP A 725 14.10 -29.43 -20.05
N ASP A 726 14.16 -28.34 -20.80
CA ASP A 726 14.86 -27.13 -20.38
C ASP A 726 14.13 -26.42 -19.23
N ALA A 727 12.79 -26.38 -19.27
CA ALA A 727 11.97 -25.82 -18.20
C ALA A 727 12.10 -26.65 -16.90
N ILE A 728 12.16 -27.97 -16.98
CA ILE A 728 12.40 -28.85 -15.83
C ILE A 728 13.80 -28.64 -15.26
N ALA A 729 14.82 -28.50 -16.13
CA ALA A 729 16.18 -28.22 -15.68
C ALA A 729 16.26 -26.89 -14.94
N ALA A 730 15.61 -25.84 -15.44
CA ALA A 730 15.52 -24.54 -14.78
C ALA A 730 14.72 -24.63 -13.45
N ALA A 731 13.60 -25.35 -13.43
CA ALA A 731 12.74 -25.48 -12.26
C ALA A 731 13.37 -26.26 -11.09
N ARG A 732 14.45 -27.01 -11.34
CA ARG A 732 15.26 -27.68 -10.31
C ARG A 732 16.23 -26.75 -9.61
N LEU A 733 16.49 -25.55 -10.16
CA LEU A 733 17.36 -24.59 -9.50
C LEU A 733 16.71 -24.06 -8.20
N PRO A 734 17.50 -23.82 -7.13
CA PRO A 734 16.95 -23.31 -5.87
C PRO A 734 16.27 -21.95 -6.01
N GLY A 735 16.70 -21.13 -6.97
CA GLY A 735 16.11 -19.83 -7.29
C GLY A 735 14.81 -19.89 -8.11
N ALA A 736 14.35 -21.07 -8.53
CA ALA A 736 13.10 -21.20 -9.29
C ALA A 736 11.89 -20.75 -8.46
N ILE A 737 11.15 -19.77 -8.97
CA ILE A 737 9.97 -19.22 -8.31
C ILE A 737 8.85 -20.27 -8.31
N ARG A 738 8.22 -20.44 -7.15
CA ARG A 738 7.12 -21.37 -6.94
C ARG A 738 5.85 -20.67 -6.48
N VAL A 739 4.72 -21.26 -6.85
CA VAL A 739 3.36 -20.91 -6.41
C VAL A 739 2.71 -22.19 -5.91
N ASN A 740 2.26 -22.20 -4.66
CA ASN A 740 1.66 -23.37 -4.01
C ASN A 740 2.59 -24.60 -4.07
N GLY A 741 3.91 -24.37 -3.91
CA GLY A 741 4.95 -25.39 -4.00
C GLY A 741 5.35 -25.83 -5.42
N LEU A 742 4.58 -25.49 -6.46
CA LEU A 742 4.85 -25.87 -7.84
C LEU A 742 5.70 -24.80 -8.56
N PRO A 743 6.64 -25.18 -9.45
CA PRO A 743 7.37 -24.22 -10.28
C PRO A 743 6.40 -23.38 -11.12
N LEU A 744 6.63 -22.07 -11.19
CA LEU A 744 5.86 -21.16 -12.04
C LEU A 744 6.44 -21.17 -13.47
N LEU A 745 5.58 -21.35 -14.47
CA LEU A 745 5.95 -21.32 -15.89
C LEU A 745 4.92 -20.52 -16.68
N LEU A 746 5.40 -19.60 -17.51
CA LEU A 746 4.56 -18.73 -18.33
C LEU A 746 4.61 -19.10 -19.82
N ILE A 747 3.50 -18.92 -20.52
CA ILE A 747 3.40 -19.00 -21.99
C ILE A 747 2.90 -17.66 -22.54
N TYR A 748 3.64 -17.07 -23.49
CA TYR A 748 3.40 -15.70 -23.92
C TYR A 748 2.15 -15.53 -24.81
N ARG A 749 1.97 -16.41 -25.80
CA ARG A 749 0.86 -16.38 -26.77
C ARG A 749 0.21 -17.76 -26.91
N PRO A 750 -0.63 -18.17 -25.94
CA PRO A 750 -1.20 -19.53 -25.92
C PRO A 750 -2.06 -19.84 -27.15
N MET A 751 -2.72 -18.83 -27.74
CA MET A 751 -3.64 -18.99 -28.87
C MET A 751 -2.97 -19.40 -30.20
N LEU A 752 -1.63 -19.36 -30.26
CA LEU A 752 -0.88 -19.85 -31.41
C LEU A 752 -0.70 -21.38 -31.36
N ILE A 753 -0.86 -22.00 -30.19
CA ILE A 753 -0.74 -23.44 -29.99
C ILE A 753 -2.07 -24.11 -30.40
N PRO A 754 -2.09 -25.05 -31.38
CA PRO A 754 -3.33 -25.63 -31.88
C PRO A 754 -4.20 -26.32 -30.83
N ASP A 755 -3.59 -27.09 -29.92
CA ASP A 755 -4.25 -27.71 -28.77
C ASP A 755 -3.48 -27.38 -27.48
N VAL A 756 -3.74 -26.19 -26.96
CA VAL A 756 -3.02 -25.68 -25.79
C VAL A 756 -3.36 -26.47 -24.52
N GLY A 757 -4.57 -27.04 -24.43
CA GLY A 757 -5.00 -27.87 -23.29
C GLY A 757 -4.16 -29.14 -23.18
N GLU A 758 -3.99 -29.87 -24.30
CA GLU A 758 -3.14 -31.06 -24.34
C GLU A 758 -1.67 -30.73 -23.98
N VAL A 759 -1.17 -29.57 -24.41
CA VAL A 759 0.19 -29.12 -24.06
C VAL A 759 0.33 -28.81 -22.57
N CYS A 760 -0.67 -28.17 -21.96
CA CYS A 760 -0.70 -27.92 -20.51
C CYS A 760 -0.66 -29.24 -19.72
N ASP A 761 -1.49 -30.22 -20.10
CA ASP A 761 -1.53 -31.54 -19.47
C ASP A 761 -0.21 -32.30 -19.64
N TYR A 762 0.38 -32.23 -20.83
CA TYR A 762 1.69 -32.80 -21.12
C TYR A 762 2.77 -32.20 -20.20
N LEU A 763 2.84 -30.86 -20.08
CA LEU A 763 3.82 -30.19 -19.21
C LEU A 763 3.64 -30.59 -17.74
N ARG A 764 2.40 -30.65 -17.25
CA ARG A 764 2.11 -31.11 -15.87
C ARG A 764 2.60 -32.55 -15.65
N GLY A 765 2.33 -33.46 -16.58
CA GLY A 765 2.81 -34.84 -16.53
C GLY A 765 4.34 -34.91 -16.50
N ARG A 766 5.02 -34.20 -17.39
CA ARG A 766 6.49 -34.17 -17.46
C ARG A 766 7.14 -33.66 -16.17
N PHE A 767 6.60 -32.60 -15.57
CA PHE A 767 7.10 -32.06 -14.31
C PHE A 767 6.83 -32.99 -13.12
N HIS A 768 5.66 -33.64 -13.10
CA HIS A 768 5.33 -34.64 -12.10
C HIS A 768 6.30 -35.83 -12.18
N ASP A 769 6.53 -36.38 -13.37
CA ASP A 769 7.46 -37.50 -13.61
C ASP A 769 8.91 -37.13 -13.27
N ALA A 770 9.27 -35.85 -13.40
CA ALA A 770 10.58 -35.34 -13.00
C ALA A 770 10.74 -35.14 -11.48
N GLY A 771 9.71 -35.43 -10.67
CA GLY A 771 9.70 -35.34 -9.21
C GLY A 771 9.41 -33.95 -8.65
N LEU A 772 8.82 -33.05 -9.44
CA LEU A 772 8.53 -31.65 -9.04
C LEU A 772 7.09 -31.43 -8.55
N GLY A 773 6.27 -32.48 -8.51
CA GLY A 773 4.86 -32.42 -8.09
C GLY A 773 3.89 -31.85 -9.14
N GLY A 774 4.40 -31.33 -10.25
CA GLY A 774 3.64 -30.66 -11.31
C GLY A 774 4.26 -29.30 -11.66
N VAL A 775 3.48 -28.44 -12.32
CA VAL A 775 3.87 -27.07 -12.69
C VAL A 775 2.64 -26.16 -12.58
N TYR A 776 2.85 -24.93 -12.10
CA TYR A 776 1.83 -23.88 -12.08
C TYR A 776 1.94 -23.08 -13.38
N LEU A 777 0.93 -23.19 -14.24
CA LEU A 777 0.93 -22.60 -15.58
C LEU A 777 0.17 -21.29 -15.58
N ALA A 778 0.80 -20.24 -16.07
CA ALA A 778 0.12 -18.98 -16.35
C ALA A 778 0.32 -18.57 -17.81
N TYR A 779 -0.67 -17.90 -18.41
CA TYR A 779 -0.49 -17.28 -19.72
C TYR A 779 -0.42 -15.75 -19.61
N VAL A 780 0.31 -15.13 -20.52
CA VAL A 780 0.41 -13.67 -20.59
C VAL A 780 -0.77 -13.13 -21.41
N GLU A 781 -1.52 -12.16 -20.88
CA GLU A 781 -2.64 -11.50 -21.57
C GLU A 781 -2.14 -10.54 -22.67
N SER A 782 -1.39 -11.07 -23.63
CA SER A 782 -0.82 -10.37 -24.77
C SER A 782 -1.68 -10.55 -26.03
N MET A 783 -1.59 -9.59 -26.96
CA MET A 783 -2.07 -9.65 -28.33
C MET A 783 -3.50 -10.21 -28.48
N GLU A 784 -3.65 -11.48 -28.90
CA GLU A 784 -4.95 -12.12 -29.13
C GLU A 784 -5.81 -12.24 -27.87
N THR A 785 -5.17 -12.28 -26.71
CA THR A 785 -5.82 -12.52 -25.41
C THR A 785 -6.03 -11.24 -24.61
N ALA A 786 -5.30 -10.16 -24.94
CA ALA A 786 -5.39 -8.87 -24.27
C ALA A 786 -6.84 -8.35 -24.26
N ASN A 787 -7.38 -8.09 -23.07
CA ASN A 787 -8.74 -7.61 -22.83
C ASN A 787 -9.85 -8.50 -23.42
N LYS A 788 -9.59 -9.78 -23.71
CA LYS A 788 -10.63 -10.73 -24.17
C LYS A 788 -11.37 -11.41 -23.03
N GLY A 789 -10.80 -11.40 -21.83
CA GLY A 789 -11.45 -11.99 -20.67
C GLY A 789 -11.52 -13.53 -20.72
N ILE A 790 -10.63 -14.19 -21.46
CA ILE A 790 -10.56 -15.66 -21.57
C ILE A 790 -10.22 -16.27 -20.22
N ASP A 791 -10.95 -17.30 -19.81
CA ASP A 791 -10.67 -18.00 -18.56
C ASP A 791 -9.42 -18.89 -18.71
N PRO A 792 -8.40 -18.80 -17.82
CA PRO A 792 -7.25 -19.72 -17.82
C PRO A 792 -7.68 -21.19 -17.82
N ALA A 793 -8.74 -21.54 -17.09
CA ALA A 793 -9.20 -22.92 -16.99
C ALA A 793 -9.66 -23.48 -18.35
N ASP A 794 -10.26 -22.66 -19.21
CA ASP A 794 -10.71 -23.05 -20.56
C ASP A 794 -9.54 -23.44 -21.47
N LEU A 795 -8.32 -22.95 -21.16
CA LEU A 795 -7.08 -23.22 -21.90
C LEU A 795 -6.15 -24.19 -21.14
N GLY A 796 -6.57 -24.72 -19.99
CA GLY A 796 -5.76 -25.60 -19.16
C GLY A 796 -4.72 -24.91 -18.27
N PHE A 797 -4.77 -23.58 -18.12
CA PHE A 797 -3.88 -22.80 -17.25
C PHE A 797 -4.47 -22.58 -15.85
N ASP A 798 -3.62 -22.31 -14.87
CA ASP A 798 -4.00 -22.00 -13.48
C ASP A 798 -4.32 -20.49 -13.30
N ALA A 799 -3.66 -19.61 -14.07
CA ALA A 799 -3.85 -18.17 -13.99
C ALA A 799 -3.55 -17.44 -15.30
N SER A 800 -3.89 -16.15 -15.37
CA SER A 800 -3.41 -15.23 -16.41
C SER A 800 -2.57 -14.08 -15.80
N VAL A 801 -1.73 -13.43 -16.60
CA VAL A 801 -0.88 -12.31 -16.20
C VAL A 801 -1.23 -11.09 -17.04
N GLU A 802 -1.65 -9.99 -16.42
CA GLU A 802 -1.84 -8.72 -17.12
C GLU A 802 -0.53 -8.24 -17.77
N PHE A 803 -0.59 -7.81 -19.03
CA PHE A 803 0.59 -7.35 -19.78
C PHE A 803 0.36 -5.97 -20.42
N PRO A 804 0.23 -4.92 -19.60
CA PRO A 804 0.05 -3.56 -20.11
C PRO A 804 1.29 -3.05 -20.87
N PRO A 805 1.16 -2.08 -21.79
CA PRO A 805 -0.03 -1.26 -22.08
C PRO A 805 -0.98 -1.83 -23.16
N GLN A 806 -0.85 -3.10 -23.55
CA GLN A 806 -1.62 -3.64 -24.68
C GLN A 806 -3.14 -3.57 -24.44
N GLY A 807 -3.87 -3.07 -25.43
CA GLY A 807 -5.34 -2.99 -25.40
C GLY A 807 -5.94 -1.92 -24.49
N ILE A 808 -5.14 -1.17 -23.71
CA ILE A 808 -5.63 -0.18 -22.72
C ILE A 808 -5.12 1.26 -22.97
N ALA A 809 -4.28 1.45 -23.99
CA ALA A 809 -3.64 2.72 -24.27
C ALA A 809 -4.65 3.83 -24.63
N GLU A 810 -4.59 4.96 -23.92
CA GLU A 810 -5.45 6.12 -24.12
C GLU A 810 -4.79 7.14 -25.05
N PRO A 811 -5.37 7.54 -26.18
CA PRO A 811 -4.75 8.55 -27.05
C PRO A 811 -4.62 9.91 -26.36
N VAL A 812 -3.53 10.65 -26.62
CA VAL A 812 -3.41 12.03 -26.11
C VAL A 812 -4.50 12.94 -26.71
N ALA A 813 -5.04 13.84 -25.89
CA ALA A 813 -6.05 14.80 -26.34
C ALA A 813 -5.51 15.78 -27.39
N THR A 814 -4.24 16.16 -27.29
CA THR A 814 -3.54 17.02 -28.25
C THR A 814 -2.18 16.44 -28.55
N PRO A 815 -1.94 15.92 -29.78
CA PRO A 815 -0.63 15.36 -30.14
C PRO A 815 0.50 16.38 -30.02
N PRO A 816 1.68 15.98 -29.51
CA PRO A 816 2.83 16.87 -29.41
C PRO A 816 3.35 17.25 -30.80
N LYS A 817 3.99 18.42 -30.89
CA LYS A 817 4.48 18.96 -32.16
C LYS A 817 5.65 18.11 -32.69
N PRO A 818 5.52 17.47 -33.87
CA PRO A 818 6.62 16.72 -34.47
C PRO A 818 7.81 17.62 -34.78
N VAL A 819 9.03 17.14 -34.48
CA VAL A 819 10.29 17.79 -34.87
C VAL A 819 11.04 16.98 -35.93
N LYS A 820 10.75 15.69 -36.04
CA LYS A 820 11.34 14.79 -37.03
C LYS A 820 10.50 14.75 -38.31
N PRO A 821 11.08 15.09 -39.48
CA PRO A 821 10.36 15.06 -40.74
C PRO A 821 9.81 13.66 -41.06
N GLY A 822 8.53 13.58 -41.45
CA GLY A 822 7.89 12.31 -41.82
C GLY A 822 7.54 11.41 -40.64
N PHE A 823 7.48 11.95 -39.42
CA PHE A 823 6.98 11.21 -38.26
C PHE A 823 5.48 10.88 -38.41
N LEU A 824 5.15 9.58 -38.36
CA LEU A 824 3.82 8.99 -38.50
C LEU A 824 3.43 8.16 -37.26
N GLY A 825 4.21 8.25 -36.18
CA GLY A 825 3.96 7.48 -34.96
C GLY A 825 2.73 7.94 -34.19
N LYS A 826 2.39 7.16 -33.17
CA LYS A 826 1.22 7.40 -32.30
C LYS A 826 1.70 7.75 -30.90
N VAL A 827 1.05 8.75 -30.30
CA VAL A 827 1.33 9.19 -28.94
C VAL A 827 0.09 8.95 -28.08
N TYR A 828 0.29 8.31 -26.93
CA TYR A 828 -0.74 7.96 -25.96
C TYR A 828 -0.47 8.66 -24.62
N ASP A 829 -1.53 8.92 -23.85
CA ASP A 829 -1.49 9.50 -22.51
C ASP A 829 -1.21 8.40 -21.48
N TYR A 830 -0.06 8.47 -20.82
CA TYR A 830 0.30 7.50 -19.78
C TYR A 830 -0.67 7.56 -18.58
N PRO A 831 -0.98 8.74 -17.98
CA PRO A 831 -1.94 8.82 -16.88
C PRO A 831 -3.31 8.20 -17.21
N GLY A 832 -3.86 8.48 -18.39
CA GLY A 832 -5.13 7.93 -18.87
C GLY A 832 -5.05 6.42 -19.06
N THR A 833 -3.97 5.95 -19.68
CA THR A 833 -3.69 4.51 -19.82
C THR A 833 -3.65 3.79 -18.47
N VAL A 834 -2.98 4.37 -17.46
CA VAL A 834 -2.96 3.83 -16.09
C VAL A 834 -4.35 3.80 -15.46
N VAL A 835 -5.13 4.88 -15.60
CA VAL A 835 -6.51 4.93 -15.10
C VAL A 835 -7.36 3.83 -15.74
N ASN A 836 -7.22 3.60 -17.04
CA ASN A 836 -7.92 2.52 -17.74
C ASN A 836 -7.44 1.13 -17.26
N ALA A 837 -6.15 0.97 -16.97
CA ALA A 837 -5.60 -0.27 -16.41
C ALA A 837 -6.18 -0.61 -15.03
N CYS A 838 -6.39 0.40 -14.18
CA CYS A 838 -6.94 0.25 -12.84
C CYS A 838 -8.47 0.10 -12.83
N ASP A 839 -9.17 0.66 -13.82
CA ASP A 839 -10.63 0.57 -13.98
C ASP A 839 -11.08 -0.68 -14.75
N ALA A 840 -10.16 -1.37 -15.43
CA ALA A 840 -10.47 -2.56 -16.21
C ALA A 840 -11.22 -3.61 -15.36
N ARG A 841 -12.31 -4.17 -15.92
CA ARG A 841 -13.12 -5.19 -15.27
C ARG A 841 -12.24 -6.34 -14.78
N ARG A 842 -12.29 -6.60 -13.48
CA ARG A 842 -11.54 -7.70 -12.85
C ARG A 842 -12.32 -9.01 -13.05
N PRO A 843 -11.67 -10.06 -13.56
CA PRO A 843 -12.33 -11.32 -13.84
C PRO A 843 -12.64 -12.07 -12.53
N GLY A 844 -13.62 -12.97 -12.59
CA GLY A 844 -13.92 -13.89 -11.49
C GLY A 844 -13.01 -15.12 -11.47
N ARG A 845 -11.68 -14.90 -11.53
CA ARG A 845 -10.63 -15.94 -11.55
C ARG A 845 -9.28 -15.37 -11.12
N VAL A 846 -8.27 -16.22 -10.97
CA VAL A 846 -6.89 -15.76 -10.68
C VAL A 846 -6.30 -15.05 -11.90
N ARG A 847 -6.09 -13.75 -11.76
CA ARG A 847 -5.32 -12.92 -12.69
C ARG A 847 -4.28 -12.15 -11.90
N PHE A 848 -3.01 -12.35 -12.24
CA PHE A 848 -1.93 -11.58 -11.63
C PHE A 848 -1.91 -10.16 -12.22
N PRO A 849 -1.93 -9.11 -11.37
CA PRO A 849 -1.87 -7.74 -11.83
C PRO A 849 -0.53 -7.42 -12.48
N GLY A 850 -0.55 -6.48 -13.42
CA GLY A 850 0.60 -6.08 -14.23
C GLY A 850 0.76 -4.56 -14.25
N VAL A 851 2.00 -4.08 -14.17
CA VAL A 851 2.36 -2.66 -14.27
C VAL A 851 3.50 -2.47 -15.27
N PHE A 852 3.71 -1.23 -15.73
CA PHE A 852 4.81 -0.87 -16.64
C PHE A 852 5.27 0.58 -16.37
N PRO A 853 6.57 0.88 -16.39
CA PRO A 853 7.09 2.21 -16.06
C PRO A 853 6.80 3.23 -17.18
N SER A 854 7.03 2.83 -18.43
CA SER A 854 6.82 3.64 -19.63
C SER A 854 6.75 2.75 -20.87
N TRP A 855 6.48 3.36 -22.03
CA TRP A 855 6.53 2.67 -23.33
C TRP A 855 6.93 3.65 -24.43
N ASP A 856 7.97 3.30 -25.18
CA ASP A 856 8.53 4.03 -26.29
C ASP A 856 9.41 3.12 -27.17
N ASN A 857 8.86 2.67 -28.30
CA ASN A 857 9.60 1.80 -29.23
C ASN A 857 10.31 2.55 -30.36
N THR A 858 10.68 3.83 -30.16
CA THR A 858 11.49 4.63 -31.09
C THR A 858 12.76 3.92 -31.57
N PRO A 859 13.54 3.24 -30.72
CA PRO A 859 14.73 2.48 -31.15
C PRO A 859 14.45 1.47 -32.27
N ARG A 860 13.29 0.80 -32.26
CA ARG A 860 12.88 -0.20 -33.26
C ARG A 860 12.13 0.42 -34.44
N GLN A 861 11.40 1.53 -34.22
CA GLN A 861 10.48 2.15 -35.19
C GLN A 861 10.73 3.67 -35.30
N PRO A 862 11.83 4.12 -35.95
CA PRO A 862 12.30 5.51 -35.84
C PRO A 862 11.33 6.58 -36.40
N LEU A 863 10.38 6.23 -37.27
CA LEU A 863 9.39 7.16 -37.85
C LEU A 863 7.93 6.79 -37.55
N ALA A 864 7.68 5.59 -37.02
CA ALA A 864 6.32 5.06 -36.84
C ALA A 864 6.11 4.43 -35.44
N HIS A 865 6.92 4.82 -34.46
CA HIS A 865 6.84 4.32 -33.10
C HIS A 865 5.55 4.74 -32.38
N THR A 866 5.28 3.99 -31.33
CA THR A 866 4.27 4.29 -30.33
C THR A 866 4.98 4.75 -29.05
N THR A 867 4.58 5.89 -28.52
CA THR A 867 5.06 6.43 -27.24
C THR A 867 3.92 6.69 -26.27
N LEU A 868 4.20 6.56 -24.97
CA LEU A 868 3.32 6.96 -23.87
C LEU A 868 3.87 8.20 -23.17
N GLU A 869 3.26 9.35 -23.45
CA GLU A 869 3.63 10.64 -22.91
C GLU A 869 3.12 10.83 -21.47
N GLY A 870 3.91 11.51 -20.64
CA GLY A 870 3.57 11.76 -19.24
C GLY A 870 3.91 10.62 -18.28
N ALA A 871 4.60 9.57 -18.74
CA ALA A 871 5.18 8.54 -17.90
C ALA A 871 6.25 9.14 -16.97
N ARG A 872 6.09 8.98 -15.66
CA ARG A 872 6.99 9.52 -14.63
C ARG A 872 7.05 8.57 -13.43
N PRO A 873 8.19 8.49 -12.71
CA PRO A 873 8.34 7.59 -11.57
C PRO A 873 7.28 7.76 -10.48
N GLU A 874 6.91 8.99 -10.15
CA GLU A 874 5.89 9.30 -9.14
C GLU A 874 4.47 8.89 -9.57
N ARG A 875 4.19 8.87 -10.88
CA ARG A 875 2.93 8.36 -11.43
C ARG A 875 2.93 6.83 -11.48
N PHE A 876 4.09 6.25 -11.81
CA PHE A 876 4.28 4.81 -11.72
C PHE A 876 4.16 4.32 -10.27
N GLN A 877 4.61 5.09 -9.27
CA GLN A 877 4.39 4.79 -7.86
C GLN A 877 2.89 4.67 -7.55
N ALA A 878 2.08 5.68 -7.92
CA ALA A 878 0.62 5.62 -7.76
C ALA A 878 -0.01 4.42 -8.48
N TYR A 879 0.51 4.06 -9.66
CA TYR A 879 0.07 2.88 -10.39
C TYR A 879 0.38 1.57 -9.63
N VAL A 880 1.60 1.44 -9.11
CA VAL A 880 2.04 0.28 -8.31
C VAL A 880 1.22 0.18 -7.03
N GLU A 881 0.93 1.28 -6.33
CA GLU A 881 0.06 1.31 -5.14
C GLU A 881 -1.32 0.73 -5.43
N ALA A 882 -1.96 1.17 -6.53
CA ALA A 882 -3.28 0.69 -6.93
C ALA A 882 -3.29 -0.81 -7.28
N LYS A 883 -2.28 -1.30 -8.01
CA LYS A 883 -2.16 -2.71 -8.40
C LYS A 883 -1.69 -3.62 -7.25
N LEU A 884 -0.94 -3.09 -6.30
CA LEU A 884 -0.61 -3.78 -5.05
C LEU A 884 -1.86 -3.96 -4.18
N ALA A 885 -2.68 -2.92 -4.04
CA ALA A 885 -3.96 -3.02 -3.34
C ALA A 885 -4.89 -4.05 -4.00
N GLU A 886 -4.92 -4.12 -5.33
CA GLU A 886 -5.61 -5.17 -6.08
C GLU A 886 -5.10 -6.57 -5.71
N ALA A 887 -3.78 -6.81 -5.74
CA ALA A 887 -3.20 -8.09 -5.33
C ALA A 887 -3.58 -8.46 -3.89
N ASN A 888 -3.54 -7.50 -2.96
CA ASN A 888 -3.88 -7.73 -1.55
C ASN A 888 -5.35 -8.11 -1.33
N GLN A 889 -6.26 -7.58 -2.15
CA GLN A 889 -7.70 -7.82 -2.06
C GLN A 889 -8.15 -9.16 -2.67
N PHE A 890 -7.49 -9.58 -3.75
CA PHE A 890 -7.97 -10.69 -4.57
C PHE A 890 -7.05 -11.91 -4.60
N LEU A 891 -5.79 -11.78 -4.16
CA LEU A 891 -4.81 -12.87 -4.17
C LEU A 891 -4.41 -13.27 -2.73
N SER A 892 -4.08 -14.55 -2.58
CA SER A 892 -3.80 -15.16 -1.28
C SER A 892 -2.58 -16.09 -1.34
N GLY A 893 -1.95 -16.32 -0.18
CA GLY A 893 -0.79 -17.21 -0.11
C GLY A 893 0.31 -16.84 -1.10
N ASP A 894 0.84 -17.84 -1.80
CA ASP A 894 1.93 -17.68 -2.76
C ASP A 894 1.51 -16.99 -4.07
N GLU A 895 0.20 -16.91 -4.35
CA GLU A 895 -0.35 -16.24 -5.54
C GLU A 895 -0.28 -14.71 -5.43
N ARG A 896 0.14 -14.16 -4.30
CA ARG A 896 0.39 -12.71 -4.13
C ARG A 896 1.59 -12.26 -4.95
N LEU A 897 1.40 -12.14 -6.26
CA LEU A 897 2.37 -11.72 -7.25
C LEU A 897 1.91 -10.45 -7.94
N LEU A 898 2.87 -9.58 -8.27
CA LEU A 898 2.69 -8.40 -9.12
C LEU A 898 3.74 -8.46 -10.23
N PHE A 899 3.31 -8.35 -11.49
CA PHE A 899 4.21 -8.42 -12.64
C PHE A 899 4.56 -7.02 -13.15
N VAL A 900 5.81 -6.82 -13.57
CA VAL A 900 6.29 -5.58 -14.17
C VAL A 900 6.80 -5.85 -15.58
N ASN A 901 6.24 -5.16 -16.56
CA ASN A 901 6.75 -5.08 -17.92
C ASN A 901 7.56 -3.78 -18.08
N ALA A 902 8.89 -3.77 -17.96
CA ALA A 902 9.81 -4.88 -17.73
C ALA A 902 11.04 -4.42 -16.91
N TRP A 903 11.97 -5.34 -16.62
CA TRP A 903 13.28 -5.01 -16.06
C TRP A 903 14.11 -4.21 -17.06
N ASN A 904 14.33 -4.76 -18.26
CA ASN A 904 15.33 -4.28 -19.22
C ASN A 904 14.86 -4.24 -20.70
N GLU A 905 13.59 -3.97 -20.98
CA GLU A 905 13.11 -3.71 -22.36
C GLU A 905 13.50 -2.29 -22.85
N TRP A 906 14.80 -2.04 -22.95
CA TRP A 906 15.36 -0.73 -23.31
C TRP A 906 14.89 -0.20 -24.66
N ALA A 907 14.72 -1.08 -25.64
CA ALA A 907 14.31 -0.69 -26.98
C ALA A 907 12.81 -0.37 -27.11
N GLU A 908 12.03 -0.66 -26.07
CA GLU A 908 10.63 -0.27 -25.90
C GLU A 908 10.46 0.78 -24.80
N GLY A 909 11.55 1.33 -24.25
CA GLY A 909 11.49 2.30 -23.16
C GLY A 909 10.78 1.77 -21.91
N ALA A 910 10.57 0.47 -21.78
CA ALA A 910 9.82 -0.19 -20.71
C ALA A 910 10.78 -0.85 -19.72
N HIS A 911 11.76 -0.09 -19.21
CA HIS A 911 12.80 -0.59 -18.30
C HIS A 911 12.66 -0.01 -16.90
N LEU A 912 12.86 -0.86 -15.89
CA LEU A 912 13.10 -0.45 -14.51
C LEU A 912 14.57 -0.12 -14.26
N GLU A 913 15.47 -0.66 -15.08
CA GLU A 913 16.90 -0.40 -14.93
C GLU A 913 17.22 1.11 -14.96
N PRO A 914 18.15 1.59 -14.11
CA PRO A 914 18.47 3.00 -14.03
C PRO A 914 18.95 3.61 -15.36
N ASP A 915 18.30 4.70 -15.75
CA ASP A 915 18.68 5.52 -16.90
C ASP A 915 19.26 6.88 -16.48
N GLN A 916 19.85 7.62 -17.42
CA GLN A 916 20.49 8.92 -17.14
C GLN A 916 19.54 10.07 -16.77
N MET A 917 18.24 9.95 -17.04
CA MET A 917 17.21 10.96 -16.72
C MET A 917 16.61 10.72 -15.34
N PHE A 918 16.20 9.50 -15.05
CA PHE A 918 15.46 9.15 -13.84
C PHE A 918 16.29 8.39 -12.81
N GLU A 919 17.50 7.96 -13.17
CA GLU A 919 18.41 7.21 -12.29
C GLU A 919 17.64 6.05 -11.65
N HIS A 920 17.68 5.91 -10.33
CA HIS A 920 16.96 4.87 -9.61
C HIS A 920 15.49 5.18 -9.30
N ASP A 921 14.90 6.27 -9.81
CA ASP A 921 13.55 6.69 -9.39
C ASP A 921 12.48 5.61 -9.68
N TRP A 922 12.56 4.89 -10.82
CA TRP A 922 11.62 3.81 -11.14
C TRP A 922 11.66 2.66 -10.12
N LEU A 923 12.88 2.30 -9.68
CA LEU A 923 13.07 1.29 -8.64
C LEU A 923 12.67 1.82 -7.27
N ARG A 924 12.96 3.09 -6.96
CA ARG A 924 12.52 3.74 -5.72
C ARG A 924 11.00 3.79 -5.61
N ALA A 925 10.29 4.02 -6.71
CA ALA A 925 8.82 3.95 -6.75
C ALA A 925 8.30 2.58 -6.27
N ILE A 926 8.92 1.46 -6.69
CA ILE A 926 8.55 0.13 -6.18
C ILE A 926 8.95 -0.02 -4.70
N GLY A 927 10.19 0.34 -4.36
CA GLY A 927 10.74 0.15 -3.01
C GLY A 927 10.01 0.95 -1.94
N ASP A 928 9.57 2.17 -2.25
CA ASP A 928 8.82 3.03 -1.34
C ASP A 928 7.43 2.45 -1.05
N VAL A 929 6.77 1.86 -2.06
CA VAL A 929 5.44 1.23 -1.94
C VAL A 929 5.50 -0.08 -1.15
N LEU A 930 6.52 -0.90 -1.39
CA LEU A 930 6.73 -2.15 -0.63
C LEU A 930 7.25 -1.90 0.80
N GLY A 931 7.54 -0.65 1.16
CA GLY A 931 8.15 -0.33 2.44
C GLY A 931 9.53 -0.98 2.61
N ALA A 932 10.25 -1.24 1.50
CA ALA A 932 11.60 -1.79 1.45
C ALA A 932 12.62 -0.75 1.98
N ARG A 933 12.53 -0.43 3.27
CA ARG A 933 13.39 0.52 3.98
C ARG A 933 14.70 -0.10 4.46
N GLN A 934 14.93 -1.40 4.22
CA GLN A 934 16.02 -2.17 4.86
C GLN A 934 17.42 -2.01 4.25
N TYR A 935 17.61 -1.31 3.12
CA TYR A 935 18.94 -1.23 2.48
C TYR A 935 19.30 0.17 1.98
N ARG A 936 19.14 1.19 2.85
CA ARG A 936 19.74 2.53 2.67
C ARG A 936 21.02 2.75 3.49
N SER A 937 21.55 1.70 4.12
CA SER A 937 22.93 1.70 4.62
C SER A 937 23.86 1.25 3.48
N PHE A 938 24.98 1.93 3.30
CA PHE A 938 25.97 1.82 2.21
C PHE A 938 25.69 2.74 1.01
N ASP A 939 25.77 4.06 1.26
CA ASP A 939 26.62 4.93 0.47
C ASP A 939 27.96 5.08 1.19
#